data_AF-A0A821VK60-F1
#
_entry.id   AF-A0A821VK60-F1
#
_cell.length_a   1.000
_cell.length_b   1.000
_cell.length_c   1.000
_cell.angle_alpha   90.00
_cell.angle_beta   90.00
_cell.angle_gamma   90.00
#
_symmetry.space_group_name_H-M   'P 1'
#
loop_
_entity.id
_entity.type
_entity.pdbx_description
1 polymer ?
#
loop_
_entity_poly.entity_id
_entity_poly.type
_entity_poly.pdbx_seq_one_letter_code
_entity_poly.pdbx_strand_id
1 'polypeptide(L)'
;MYNSLCYNGDFHQVAEDTHWYPFMKIAIEYLREHHPPPLQPNDDDGQKLLVFLLAIASHQIADAAWHGNLTGCPNGFIDATAWESFNDNEDAAHSSDDTGGDCVMDYELPIGYMASIDNCSVPSNELKEIYERYAVAYNSSIENNVTTTLIQTCTSILLVGKLADALFLGLEYPTYSSNNSFLLDQLHEYYYGGLSNMVRLAVQYWDQIIAMYEYGTDICTLTGINPYYLNCNISNNFTHQQQQELTSYVQSAPSGYLPFADNTLSLVPSFSLIEIQTGLISNQSYAAFGHATLFGDFNGDGLTDLVVSAPDYYVLGCVQGGRVFIIYGQVGCSLVPQLKISVIEELANQTLISPECDGDRFGSALACLDWNNDGYNDLVIGSPSHGPNFRGAVFVFLGSAQGLQSLPYMRIYGVNEHDRIGCKLYTADLNNDTRRDLIITSPYAQPNGYNQPQQGAVWIFLNSGQNISNNELTVANASFTIWGETAKSKFGYSLEMIPPSCINNVNYPTLMISAPADQGKLFVYSFQPEPHLLLTLMGQDENDHFGQSFSIYKNTCRLAVGSPTRSINWVGGVDVLSLPNLFNQPNTSLQISDISARLSISGNKVFGRLGTTVQWKPNGDLCISAPLGKRNIQPLQLQKSVGRAYIVSANRISPQPYLVAQDISNLSPKVYIAQNQMNRFGSGANILSSTSVSYYVISSPFTTVCTTVRLPGMLYFLLL
;
A
#
# COMPACT_ATOMS: atom_id res chain seq x y z
N MET A 1 20.85 7.17 28.10
CA MET A 1 22.33 7.23 28.08
C MET A 1 22.82 5.79 28.06
N TYR A 2 23.21 5.32 26.89
CA TYR A 2 23.74 3.97 26.72
C TYR A 2 25.15 3.88 27.32
N ASN A 3 25.54 2.68 27.76
CA ASN A 3 26.89 2.38 28.22
C ASN A 3 27.89 2.62 27.07
N SER A 4 29.06 3.23 27.36
CA SER A 4 30.14 3.48 26.39
C SER A 4 30.73 2.19 25.78
N LEU A 5 30.30 1.03 26.25
CA LEU A 5 30.63 -0.28 25.69
C LEU A 5 29.69 -0.74 24.57
N CYS A 6 28.46 -0.21 24.46
CA CYS A 6 27.42 -0.75 23.57
C CYS A 6 27.03 0.21 22.42
N TYR A 7 26.38 1.35 22.70
CA TYR A 7 25.90 2.29 21.65
C TYR A 7 26.88 3.45 21.48
N ASN A 8 27.32 3.72 20.25
CA ASN A 8 28.43 4.64 19.94
C ASN A 8 29.71 4.36 20.77
N GLY A 9 29.89 3.09 21.15
CA GLY A 9 30.99 2.60 21.98
C GLY A 9 32.02 1.80 21.19
N ASP A 10 32.99 1.21 21.90
CA ASP A 10 34.14 0.49 21.30
C ASP A 10 33.75 -0.69 20.40
N PHE A 11 32.54 -1.25 20.55
CA PHE A 11 32.04 -2.41 19.80
C PHE A 11 30.92 -2.07 18.78
N HIS A 12 30.64 -0.78 18.55
CA HIS A 12 29.58 -0.39 17.60
C HIS A 12 29.83 -0.98 16.20
N GLN A 13 31.03 -0.79 15.63
CA GLN A 13 31.37 -1.33 14.31
C GLN A 13 31.33 -2.86 14.25
N VAL A 14 31.67 -3.55 15.36
CA VAL A 14 31.58 -5.01 15.43
C VAL A 14 30.14 -5.48 15.37
N ALA A 15 29.21 -4.75 16.01
CA ALA A 15 27.79 -5.01 15.87
C ALA A 15 27.31 -4.74 14.44
N GLU A 16 27.75 -3.64 13.82
CA GLU A 16 27.44 -3.33 12.41
C GLU A 16 27.93 -4.41 11.43
N ASP A 17 29.08 -5.02 11.69
CA ASP A 17 29.60 -6.08 10.83
C ASP A 17 28.72 -7.35 10.86
N THR A 18 27.92 -7.54 11.93
CA THR A 18 26.96 -8.66 12.02
C THR A 18 25.73 -8.51 11.13
N HIS A 19 25.51 -7.33 10.54
CA HIS A 19 24.45 -7.10 9.56
C HIS A 19 24.73 -7.73 8.19
N TRP A 20 25.96 -8.17 7.92
CA TRP A 20 26.35 -8.56 6.57
C TRP A 20 26.44 -10.08 6.38
N TYR A 21 26.30 -10.51 5.12
CA TYR A 21 26.33 -11.92 4.74
C TYR A 21 27.54 -12.72 5.29
N PRO A 22 28.78 -12.18 5.33
CA PRO A 22 29.93 -12.83 5.95
C PRO A 22 29.68 -13.45 7.33
N PHE A 23 29.06 -12.70 8.24
CA PHE A 23 28.76 -13.17 9.59
C PHE A 23 27.67 -14.25 9.55
N MET A 24 26.60 -14.02 8.77
CA MET A 24 25.50 -14.97 8.61
C MET A 24 25.97 -16.33 8.09
N LYS A 25 26.89 -16.33 7.11
CA LYS A 25 27.48 -17.57 6.57
C LYS A 25 28.20 -18.38 7.65
N ILE A 26 29.09 -17.73 8.42
CA ILE A 26 29.85 -18.39 9.49
C ILE A 26 28.92 -18.91 10.59
N ALA A 27 27.89 -18.14 10.94
CA ALA A 27 26.92 -18.55 11.94
C ALA A 27 26.11 -19.80 11.53
N ILE A 28 25.72 -19.88 10.24
CA ILE A 28 25.00 -21.06 9.72
C ILE A 28 25.94 -22.28 9.62
N GLU A 29 27.19 -22.09 9.23
CA GLU A 29 28.21 -23.16 9.23
C GLU A 29 28.45 -23.68 10.66
N TYR A 30 28.57 -22.78 11.64
CA TYR A 30 28.64 -23.14 13.06
C TYR A 30 27.42 -23.96 13.50
N LEU A 31 26.21 -23.46 13.20
CA LEU A 31 24.95 -24.14 13.54
C LEU A 31 24.90 -25.54 12.93
N ARG A 32 25.29 -25.71 11.65
CA ARG A 32 25.32 -27.02 10.99
C ARG A 32 26.33 -27.98 11.60
N GLU A 33 27.48 -27.49 12.05
CA GLU A 33 28.52 -28.32 12.66
C GLU A 33 28.13 -28.83 14.06
N HIS A 34 27.50 -27.97 14.88
CA HIS A 34 27.20 -28.27 16.29
C HIS A 34 25.77 -28.82 16.48
N HIS A 35 24.87 -28.45 15.59
CA HIS A 35 23.44 -28.77 15.60
C HIS A 35 23.00 -29.24 14.20
N PRO A 36 23.44 -30.43 13.75
CA PRO A 36 23.28 -30.85 12.36
C PRO A 36 21.81 -31.05 11.95
N PRO A 37 21.45 -30.73 10.69
CA PRO A 37 20.08 -30.88 10.20
C PRO A 37 19.64 -32.37 10.11
N PRO A 38 18.37 -32.69 10.39
CA PRO A 38 17.32 -31.79 10.85
C PRO A 38 17.46 -31.47 12.35
N LEU A 39 17.11 -30.23 12.75
CA LEU A 39 17.05 -29.84 14.17
C LEU A 39 16.15 -30.79 14.94
N GLN A 40 16.69 -31.34 16.04
CA GLN A 40 15.94 -32.25 16.88
C GLN A 40 15.07 -31.46 17.87
N PRO A 41 13.84 -31.91 18.20
CA PRO A 41 12.97 -31.20 19.14
C PRO A 41 13.56 -30.98 20.54
N ASN A 42 14.55 -31.79 20.94
CA ASN A 42 15.26 -31.69 22.21
C ASN A 42 16.57 -30.88 22.14
N ASP A 43 16.93 -30.36 20.96
CA ASP A 43 18.10 -29.49 20.78
C ASP A 43 17.70 -28.02 20.99
N ASP A 44 17.61 -27.64 22.27
CA ASP A 44 17.14 -26.32 22.69
C ASP A 44 18.11 -25.20 22.26
N ASP A 45 19.42 -25.46 22.35
CA ASP A 45 20.45 -24.47 22.00
C ASP A 45 20.52 -24.25 20.47
N GLY A 46 20.43 -25.32 19.68
CA GLY A 46 20.31 -25.22 18.23
C GLY A 46 19.05 -24.49 17.77
N GLN A 47 17.91 -24.73 18.43
CA GLN A 47 16.65 -24.01 18.16
C GLN A 47 16.75 -22.52 18.50
N LYS A 48 17.31 -22.17 19.67
CA LYS A 48 17.53 -20.76 20.05
C LYS A 48 18.45 -20.05 19.07
N LEU A 49 19.55 -20.69 18.67
CA LEU A 49 20.48 -20.10 17.70
C LEU A 49 19.81 -19.90 16.35
N LEU A 50 19.07 -20.88 15.83
CA LEU A 50 18.35 -20.71 14.56
C LEU A 50 17.34 -19.55 14.64
N VAL A 51 16.50 -19.49 15.68
CA VAL A 51 15.52 -18.41 15.85
C VAL A 51 16.21 -17.05 15.95
N PHE A 52 17.34 -16.97 16.65
CA PHE A 52 18.15 -15.76 16.74
C PHE A 52 18.68 -15.32 15.35
N LEU A 53 19.17 -16.25 14.53
CA LEU A 53 19.62 -15.95 13.16
C LEU A 53 18.47 -15.48 12.26
N LEU A 54 17.27 -16.07 12.38
CA LEU A 54 16.08 -15.60 11.67
C LEU A 54 15.65 -14.19 12.11
N ALA A 55 15.82 -13.86 13.40
CA ALA A 55 15.55 -12.51 13.91
C ALA A 55 16.54 -11.48 13.33
N ILE A 56 17.85 -11.78 13.34
CA ILE A 56 18.87 -10.93 12.69
C ILE A 56 18.57 -10.77 11.20
N ALA A 57 18.26 -11.85 10.51
CA ALA A 57 17.90 -11.86 9.10
C ALA A 57 16.71 -10.92 8.81
N SER A 58 15.72 -10.86 9.70
CA SER A 58 14.59 -9.93 9.58
C SER A 58 15.02 -8.46 9.72
N HIS A 59 15.89 -8.18 10.70
CA HIS A 59 16.41 -6.84 10.93
C HIS A 59 17.27 -6.36 9.76
N GLN A 60 18.17 -7.21 9.24
CA GLN A 60 19.01 -6.92 8.07
C GLN A 60 18.18 -6.51 6.86
N ILE A 61 17.08 -7.23 6.60
CA ILE A 61 16.17 -6.92 5.51
C ILE A 61 15.43 -5.60 5.73
N ALA A 62 14.98 -5.34 6.96
CA ALA A 62 14.28 -4.10 7.31
C ALA A 62 15.20 -2.89 7.12
N ASP A 63 16.41 -2.97 7.67
CA ASP A 63 17.44 -1.93 7.58
C ASP A 63 17.82 -1.64 6.12
N ALA A 64 18.14 -2.70 5.36
CA ALA A 64 18.50 -2.57 3.94
C ALA A 64 17.36 -1.99 3.09
N ALA A 65 16.09 -2.31 3.40
CA ALA A 65 14.93 -1.77 2.70
C ALA A 65 14.64 -0.31 3.09
N TRP A 66 14.91 0.10 4.32
CA TRP A 66 14.79 1.49 4.79
C TRP A 66 15.87 2.39 4.21
N HIS A 67 17.09 1.88 4.12
CA HIS A 67 18.28 2.57 3.62
C HIS A 67 18.53 2.39 2.12
N GLY A 68 17.57 1.85 1.35
CA GLY A 68 17.48 1.97 -0.11
C GLY A 68 18.78 1.73 -0.89
N ASN A 69 19.59 2.78 -0.98
CA ASN A 69 20.97 2.80 -1.46
C ASN A 69 21.81 1.55 -1.12
N LEU A 70 21.66 0.96 0.06
CA LEU A 70 22.38 -0.28 0.44
C LEU A 70 22.05 -1.47 -0.48
N THR A 71 20.87 -1.44 -1.10
CA THR A 71 20.34 -2.45 -2.01
C THR A 71 20.37 -2.00 -3.47
N GLY A 72 21.04 -0.91 -3.83
CA GLY A 72 21.04 -0.40 -5.20
C GLY A 72 19.67 0.11 -5.70
N CYS A 73 18.69 0.21 -4.80
CA CYS A 73 17.38 0.83 -5.02
C CYS A 73 17.40 2.18 -4.30
N PRO A 74 17.65 3.32 -4.97
CA PRO A 74 18.06 4.59 -4.34
C PRO A 74 16.93 5.35 -3.62
N ASN A 75 16.05 4.61 -2.92
CA ASN A 75 14.68 5.00 -2.65
C ASN A 75 14.07 4.22 -1.48
N GLY A 76 14.88 3.96 -0.48
CA GLY A 76 14.46 3.37 0.77
C GLY A 76 13.35 4.19 1.43
N PHE A 77 12.75 3.61 2.46
CA PHE A 77 11.73 4.32 3.24
C PHE A 77 12.22 5.70 3.69
N ILE A 78 13.48 5.78 4.16
CA ILE A 78 14.09 7.00 4.70
C ILE A 78 14.32 8.03 3.60
N ASP A 79 14.84 7.62 2.44
CA ASP A 79 15.06 8.51 1.29
C ASP A 79 13.73 9.17 0.87
N ALA A 80 12.65 8.38 0.86
CA ALA A 80 11.31 8.87 0.53
C ALA A 80 10.72 9.79 1.60
N THR A 81 10.92 9.46 2.88
CA THR A 81 10.54 10.33 3.99
C THR A 81 11.31 11.64 3.96
N ALA A 82 12.63 11.60 3.71
CA ALA A 82 13.49 12.76 3.60
C ALA A 82 12.97 13.71 2.53
N TRP A 83 12.70 13.16 1.37
CA TRP A 83 12.16 13.87 0.23
C TRP A 83 10.78 14.49 0.53
N GLU A 84 9.83 13.71 1.05
CA GLU A 84 8.44 14.13 1.29
C GLU A 84 8.32 15.10 2.48
N SER A 85 8.84 14.70 3.65
CA SER A 85 8.57 15.34 4.94
C SER A 85 9.71 16.26 5.42
N PHE A 86 10.96 16.07 4.97
CA PHE A 86 12.13 16.76 5.54
C PHE A 86 12.95 17.59 4.55
N ASN A 87 12.39 17.91 3.37
CA ASN A 87 13.06 18.72 2.34
C ASN A 87 14.42 18.14 1.93
N ASP A 88 14.45 16.83 1.71
CA ASP A 88 15.64 16.07 1.30
C ASP A 88 16.73 16.00 2.37
N ASN A 89 16.39 16.29 3.64
CA ASN A 89 17.28 16.10 4.78
C ASN A 89 17.17 14.67 5.30
N GLU A 90 18.03 13.79 4.79
CA GLU A 90 18.11 12.38 5.17
C GLU A 90 18.39 12.20 6.67
N ASP A 91 19.30 12.97 7.28
CA ASP A 91 19.63 12.84 8.71
C ASP A 91 18.43 13.11 9.62
N ALA A 92 17.63 14.13 9.27
CA ALA A 92 16.43 14.49 10.02
C ALA A 92 15.31 13.45 9.84
N ALA A 93 15.16 12.93 8.61
CA ALA A 93 14.21 11.86 8.32
C ALA A 93 14.58 10.56 9.03
N HIS A 94 15.85 10.16 8.94
CA HIS A 94 16.43 9.00 9.60
C HIS A 94 16.15 9.04 11.11
N SER A 95 16.53 10.15 11.76
CA SER A 95 16.28 10.36 13.19
C SER A 95 14.78 10.30 13.54
N SER A 96 13.92 10.84 12.67
CA SER A 96 12.47 10.84 12.89
C SER A 96 11.85 9.46 12.67
N ASP A 97 12.32 8.68 11.70
CA ASP A 97 11.75 7.40 11.31
C ASP A 97 12.13 6.31 12.31
N ASP A 98 13.35 6.31 12.84
CA ASP A 98 13.80 5.37 13.87
C ASP A 98 12.90 5.38 15.11
N THR A 99 12.68 6.58 15.68
CA THR A 99 11.86 6.71 16.90
C THR A 99 10.36 6.81 16.55
N GLY A 100 10.02 7.49 15.47
CA GLY A 100 8.64 7.68 15.05
C GLY A 100 8.00 6.37 14.61
N GLY A 101 8.73 5.51 13.91
CA GLY A 101 8.26 4.19 13.49
C GLY A 101 7.86 3.34 14.69
N ASP A 102 8.70 3.33 15.73
CA ASP A 102 8.38 2.68 17.00
C ASP A 102 7.15 3.29 17.69
N CYS A 103 7.01 4.62 17.71
CA CYS A 103 5.82 5.29 18.26
C CYS A 103 4.54 4.91 17.50
N VAL A 104 4.58 4.92 16.16
CA VAL A 104 3.44 4.57 15.31
C VAL A 104 3.11 3.09 15.46
N MET A 105 4.11 2.21 15.49
CA MET A 105 3.91 0.77 15.72
C MET A 105 3.33 0.48 17.09
N ASP A 106 3.81 1.09 18.18
CA ASP A 106 3.22 0.94 19.52
C ASP A 106 1.78 1.44 19.56
N TYR A 107 1.50 2.52 18.83
CA TYR A 107 0.15 3.07 18.76
C TYR A 107 -0.82 2.19 17.96
N GLU A 108 -0.38 1.64 16.83
CA GLU A 108 -1.22 0.93 15.85
C GLU A 108 -1.25 -0.59 16.04
N LEU A 109 -0.15 -1.19 16.49
CA LEU A 109 0.01 -2.64 16.63
C LEU A 109 -0.15 -3.07 18.09
N PRO A 110 -0.80 -4.21 18.35
CA PRO A 110 -0.85 -4.78 19.69
C PRO A 110 0.49 -5.42 20.05
N ILE A 111 1.48 -4.63 20.47
CA ILE A 111 2.80 -5.12 20.89
C ILE A 111 2.82 -5.73 22.30
N GLY A 112 1.66 -6.09 22.85
CA GLY A 112 1.50 -6.67 24.20
C GLY A 112 2.23 -8.01 24.41
N TYR A 113 2.71 -8.67 23.37
CA TYR A 113 3.62 -9.83 23.49
C TYR A 113 4.97 -9.45 24.11
N MET A 114 5.38 -8.18 24.03
CA MET A 114 6.57 -7.70 24.74
C MET A 114 6.35 -7.60 26.26
N ALA A 115 5.12 -7.63 26.76
CA ALA A 115 4.87 -7.70 28.20
C ALA A 115 5.12 -9.11 28.79
N SER A 116 5.33 -10.14 27.95
CA SER A 116 5.68 -11.52 28.37
C SER A 116 7.18 -11.82 28.22
N ILE A 117 8.05 -10.92 28.71
CA ILE A 117 9.52 -11.02 28.64
C ILE A 117 10.12 -12.06 29.60
N ASP A 118 9.32 -12.71 30.44
CA ASP A 118 9.78 -13.61 31.51
C ASP A 118 10.74 -14.75 31.04
N ASN A 119 10.80 -15.06 29.74
CA ASN A 119 11.67 -16.07 29.12
C ASN A 119 12.52 -15.56 27.93
N CYS A 120 13.05 -14.34 27.95
CA CYS A 120 13.99 -13.90 26.90
C CYS A 120 15.38 -14.54 27.07
N SER A 121 15.84 -15.32 26.08
CA SER A 121 17.16 -15.96 26.07
C SER A 121 17.97 -15.59 24.82
N VAL A 122 19.25 -15.31 24.98
CA VAL A 122 20.20 -15.01 23.90
C VAL A 122 21.27 -16.11 23.87
N PRO A 123 21.62 -16.69 22.70
CA PRO A 123 22.62 -17.76 22.58
C PRO A 123 24.05 -17.20 22.72
N SER A 124 24.38 -16.66 23.90
CA SER A 124 25.60 -15.87 24.10
C SER A 124 26.88 -16.70 23.99
N ASN A 125 26.83 -18.00 24.29
CA ASN A 125 28.00 -18.87 24.22
C ASN A 125 28.36 -19.16 22.76
N GLU A 126 27.35 -19.53 21.98
CA GLU A 126 27.44 -19.81 20.55
C GLU A 126 27.88 -18.55 19.80
N LEU A 127 27.29 -17.39 20.13
CA LEU A 127 27.66 -16.12 19.50
C LEU A 127 29.12 -15.75 19.76
N LYS A 128 29.63 -15.96 20.98
CA LYS A 128 31.06 -15.73 21.27
C LYS A 128 31.95 -16.57 20.35
N GLU A 129 31.64 -17.85 20.18
CA GLU A 129 32.44 -18.73 19.31
C GLU A 129 32.30 -18.35 17.82
N ILE A 130 31.12 -17.90 17.40
CA ILE A 130 30.90 -17.38 16.04
C ILE A 130 31.75 -16.12 15.80
N TYR A 131 31.81 -15.19 16.74
CA TYR A 131 32.68 -14.00 16.64
C TYR A 131 34.17 -14.38 16.58
N GLU A 132 34.62 -15.36 17.36
CA GLU A 132 36.00 -15.87 17.29
C GLU A 132 36.31 -16.47 15.91
N ARG A 133 35.37 -17.24 15.33
CA ARG A 133 35.52 -17.78 13.96
C ARG A 133 35.54 -16.68 12.91
N TYR A 134 34.67 -15.68 13.05
CA TYR A 134 34.62 -14.52 12.17
C TYR A 134 35.94 -13.74 12.18
N ALA A 135 36.46 -13.47 13.39
CA ALA A 135 37.75 -12.81 13.60
C ALA A 135 38.90 -13.51 12.85
N VAL A 136 38.94 -14.85 12.93
CA VAL A 136 39.95 -15.66 12.23
C VAL A 136 39.74 -15.63 10.71
N ALA A 137 38.50 -15.80 10.25
CA ALA A 137 38.19 -15.89 8.82
C ALA A 137 38.46 -14.58 8.07
N TYR A 138 38.22 -13.44 8.72
CA TYR A 138 38.34 -12.11 8.13
C TYR A 138 39.55 -11.30 8.64
N ASN A 139 40.46 -11.95 9.37
CA ASN A 139 41.69 -11.36 9.92
C ASN A 139 41.43 -10.07 10.72
N SER A 140 40.43 -10.11 11.59
CA SER A 140 40.07 -9.01 12.47
C SER A 140 40.40 -9.30 13.93
N SER A 141 40.79 -8.29 14.70
CA SER A 141 41.28 -8.45 16.07
C SER A 141 40.31 -7.98 17.17
N ILE A 142 39.29 -7.20 16.82
CA ILE A 142 38.39 -6.55 17.79
C ILE A 142 37.31 -7.53 18.26
N GLU A 143 36.86 -8.41 17.38
CA GLU A 143 35.84 -9.43 17.56
C GLU A 143 36.29 -10.52 18.55
N ASN A 144 37.60 -10.76 18.67
CA ASN A 144 38.18 -11.63 19.69
C ASN A 144 37.97 -11.11 21.13
N ASN A 145 37.65 -9.82 21.29
CA ASN A 145 37.38 -9.22 22.59
C ASN A 145 35.88 -9.30 22.97
N VAL A 146 35.03 -9.87 22.11
CA VAL A 146 33.61 -10.07 22.41
C VAL A 146 33.47 -11.23 23.41
N THR A 147 32.84 -10.95 24.55
CA THR A 147 32.62 -11.94 25.63
C THR A 147 31.13 -12.21 25.82
N THR A 148 30.80 -13.37 26.40
CA THR A 148 29.42 -13.71 26.79
C THR A 148 28.81 -12.65 27.70
N THR A 149 29.58 -12.16 28.67
CA THR A 149 29.16 -11.08 29.59
C THR A 149 28.83 -9.78 28.85
N LEU A 150 29.63 -9.42 27.83
CA LEU A 150 29.38 -8.22 27.01
C LEU A 150 28.05 -8.35 26.26
N ILE A 151 27.84 -9.48 25.56
CA ILE A 151 26.60 -9.77 24.81
C ILE A 151 25.38 -9.70 25.75
N GLN A 152 25.46 -10.37 26.91
CA GLN A 152 24.37 -10.39 27.88
C GLN A 152 24.09 -9.00 28.46
N THR A 153 25.13 -8.22 28.76
CA THR A 153 24.99 -6.86 29.32
C THR A 153 24.34 -5.91 28.31
N CYS A 154 24.85 -5.86 27.07
CA CYS A 154 24.29 -4.98 26.05
C CYS A 154 22.85 -5.38 25.69
N THR A 155 22.55 -6.68 25.57
CA THR A 155 21.18 -7.14 25.29
C THR A 155 20.21 -6.83 26.43
N SER A 156 20.64 -6.97 27.68
CA SER A 156 19.82 -6.61 28.84
C SER A 156 19.51 -5.11 28.89
N ILE A 157 20.46 -4.25 28.50
CA ILE A 157 20.24 -2.80 28.41
C ILE A 157 19.23 -2.48 27.31
N LEU A 158 19.36 -3.10 26.12
CA LEU A 158 18.42 -2.91 25.01
C LEU A 158 17.00 -3.36 25.39
N LEU A 159 16.87 -4.48 26.10
CA LEU A 159 15.59 -4.99 26.59
C LEU A 159 14.91 -4.02 27.56
N VAL A 160 15.67 -3.44 28.49
CA VAL A 160 15.16 -2.40 29.41
C VAL A 160 14.76 -1.14 28.66
N GLY A 161 15.55 -0.74 27.64
CA GLY A 161 15.20 0.36 26.74
C GLY A 161 13.86 0.11 26.06
N LYS A 162 13.67 -1.07 25.44
CA LYS A 162 12.44 -1.38 24.72
C LYS A 162 11.21 -1.48 25.65
N LEU A 163 11.40 -1.95 26.88
CA LEU A 163 10.36 -1.95 27.91
C LEU A 163 9.95 -0.54 28.33
N ALA A 164 10.92 0.38 28.45
CA ALA A 164 10.62 1.78 28.70
C ALA A 164 9.86 2.39 27.52
N ASP A 165 10.29 2.07 26.30
CA ASP A 165 9.65 2.53 25.08
C ASP A 165 8.17 2.13 25.01
N ALA A 166 7.86 0.85 25.28
CA ALA A 166 6.48 0.35 25.30
C ALA A 166 5.58 1.00 26.39
N LEU A 167 6.17 1.64 27.40
CA LEU A 167 5.42 2.33 28.46
C LEU A 167 5.20 3.81 28.15
N PHE A 168 6.10 4.44 27.40
CA PHE A 168 6.16 5.90 27.26
C PHE A 168 6.03 6.42 25.82
N LEU A 169 6.42 5.65 24.79
CA LEU A 169 6.42 6.13 23.39
C LEU A 169 5.03 6.44 22.84
N GLY A 170 4.00 5.71 23.25
CA GLY A 170 2.62 6.02 22.87
C GLY A 170 2.16 7.43 23.26
N LEU A 171 2.84 8.09 24.22
CA LEU A 171 2.57 9.49 24.60
C LEU A 171 3.17 10.51 23.62
N GLU A 172 4.23 10.14 22.89
CA GLU A 172 4.90 10.98 21.89
C GLU A 172 4.29 10.84 20.48
N TYR A 173 3.34 9.92 20.31
CA TYR A 173 2.62 9.74 19.04
C TYR A 173 2.05 11.05 18.45
N PRO A 174 1.42 11.97 19.22
CA PRO A 174 0.97 13.26 18.68
C PRO A 174 2.10 14.11 18.08
N THR A 175 3.30 14.08 18.67
CA THR A 175 4.48 14.83 18.22
C THR A 175 5.00 14.29 16.89
N TYR A 176 5.16 12.97 16.77
CA TYR A 176 5.64 12.34 15.54
C TYR A 176 4.58 12.38 14.44
N SER A 177 3.31 12.21 14.79
CA SER A 177 2.21 12.27 13.83
C SER A 177 2.09 13.65 13.17
N SER A 178 2.30 14.76 13.90
CA SER A 178 2.22 16.09 13.29
C SER A 178 3.41 16.43 12.38
N ASN A 179 4.59 15.86 12.64
CA ASN A 179 5.84 16.29 12.01
C ASN A 179 6.26 15.40 10.84
N ASN A 180 5.80 14.15 10.79
CA ASN A 180 6.14 13.19 9.75
C ASN A 180 4.87 12.49 9.22
N SER A 181 4.16 13.17 8.31
CA SER A 181 2.93 12.66 7.70
C SER A 181 3.20 11.46 6.78
N PHE A 182 4.36 11.43 6.12
CA PHE A 182 4.77 10.31 5.29
C PHE A 182 4.80 9.00 6.09
N LEU A 183 5.46 9.00 7.25
CA LEU A 183 5.53 7.82 8.11
C LEU A 183 4.12 7.28 8.45
N LEU A 184 3.17 8.12 8.82
CA LEU A 184 1.81 7.66 9.14
C LEU A 184 1.04 7.08 7.94
N ASP A 185 1.21 7.73 6.80
CA ASP A 185 0.51 7.37 5.59
C ASP A 185 1.09 6.10 4.97
N GLN A 186 2.42 5.98 5.04
CA GLN A 186 3.20 5.05 4.24
C GLN A 186 3.90 3.96 5.05
N LEU A 187 4.01 4.02 6.39
CA LEU A 187 4.73 3.01 7.20
C LEU A 187 4.33 1.56 6.86
N HIS A 188 3.05 1.29 6.62
CA HIS A 188 2.59 -0.06 6.30
C HIS A 188 2.70 -0.42 4.82
N GLU A 189 2.49 0.56 3.95
CA GLU A 189 2.12 0.38 2.54
C GLU A 189 3.16 0.95 1.57
N TYR A 190 4.19 1.64 2.10
CA TYR A 190 5.28 2.11 1.29
C TYR A 190 5.91 0.89 0.63
N TYR A 191 5.98 0.96 -0.69
CA TYR A 191 6.26 -0.22 -1.47
C TYR A 191 7.66 -0.76 -1.18
N TYR A 192 8.65 0.09 -0.87
CA TYR A 192 10.02 -0.33 -0.58
C TYR A 192 10.46 0.10 0.81
N GLY A 193 10.42 -0.82 1.78
CA GLY A 193 10.70 -0.52 3.20
C GLY A 193 9.46 -0.26 4.05
N GLY A 194 8.25 -0.23 3.50
CA GLY A 194 7.04 -0.32 4.33
C GLY A 194 6.92 -1.69 5.00
N LEU A 195 6.19 -1.79 6.11
CA LEU A 195 6.07 -2.99 6.94
C LEU A 195 5.65 -4.23 6.14
N SER A 196 4.69 -4.09 5.21
CA SER A 196 4.24 -5.21 4.37
C SER A 196 5.36 -5.73 3.47
N ASN A 197 6.17 -4.83 2.91
CA ASN A 197 7.32 -5.18 2.08
C ASN A 197 8.43 -5.84 2.92
N MET A 198 8.78 -5.26 4.08
CA MET A 198 9.80 -5.80 4.98
C MET A 198 9.42 -7.19 5.48
N VAL A 199 8.17 -7.40 5.92
CA VAL A 199 7.70 -8.71 6.39
C VAL A 199 7.76 -9.75 5.29
N ARG A 200 7.35 -9.40 4.06
CA ARG A 200 7.44 -10.30 2.90
C ARG A 200 8.89 -10.71 2.65
N LEU A 201 9.77 -9.73 2.54
CA LEU A 201 11.19 -9.97 2.25
C LEU A 201 11.86 -10.78 3.38
N ALA A 202 11.53 -10.50 4.65
CA ALA A 202 12.06 -11.23 5.79
C ALA A 202 11.68 -12.72 5.73
N VAL A 203 10.42 -13.03 5.43
CA VAL A 203 9.95 -14.42 5.28
C VAL A 203 10.65 -15.13 4.11
N GLN A 204 10.81 -14.45 2.97
CA GLN A 204 11.56 -15.03 1.84
C GLN A 204 13.02 -15.31 2.20
N TYR A 205 13.62 -14.41 2.97
CA TYR A 205 15.00 -14.56 3.41
C TYR A 205 15.13 -15.68 4.45
N TRP A 206 14.14 -15.87 5.33
CA TRP A 206 14.09 -17.03 6.25
C TRP A 206 14.15 -18.36 5.50
N ASP A 207 13.40 -18.51 4.41
CA ASP A 207 13.43 -19.73 3.60
C ASP A 207 14.85 -20.01 3.05
N GLN A 208 15.60 -18.96 2.71
CA GLN A 208 16.99 -19.09 2.25
C GLN A 208 17.96 -19.44 3.37
N ILE A 209 17.82 -18.82 4.54
CA ILE A 209 18.62 -19.15 5.73
C ILE A 209 18.40 -20.60 6.17
N ILE A 210 17.14 -21.06 6.13
CA ILE A 210 16.78 -22.46 6.40
C ILE A 210 17.40 -23.37 5.34
N ALA A 211 17.34 -23.00 4.05
CA ALA A 211 17.96 -23.79 2.99
C ALA A 211 19.48 -23.89 3.15
N MET A 212 20.16 -22.81 3.54
CA MET A 212 21.59 -22.84 3.89
C MET A 212 21.85 -23.80 5.06
N TYR A 213 20.99 -23.76 6.08
CA TYR A 213 21.07 -24.66 7.23
C TYR A 213 20.80 -26.13 6.87
N GLU A 214 19.92 -26.44 5.91
CA GLU A 214 19.59 -27.82 5.53
C GLU A 214 20.58 -28.40 4.51
N TYR A 215 20.91 -27.67 3.45
CA TYR A 215 21.66 -28.19 2.30
C TYR A 215 23.09 -27.64 2.19
N GLY A 216 23.46 -26.67 3.02
CA GLY A 216 24.80 -26.07 3.05
C GLY A 216 24.82 -24.68 2.43
N THR A 217 25.81 -23.89 2.82
CA THR A 217 25.95 -22.48 2.40
C THR A 217 26.34 -22.32 0.94
N ASP A 218 26.98 -23.34 0.34
CA ASP A 218 27.46 -23.34 -1.05
C ASP A 218 26.34 -23.40 -2.11
N ILE A 219 25.10 -23.72 -1.71
CA ILE A 219 23.94 -23.73 -2.63
C ILE A 219 23.48 -22.31 -3.00
N CYS A 220 23.98 -21.30 -2.29
CA CYS A 220 23.57 -19.92 -2.44
C CYS A 220 24.67 -19.10 -3.07
N THR A 221 24.27 -18.27 -4.03
CA THR A 221 25.12 -17.28 -4.67
C THR A 221 24.83 -15.91 -4.06
N LEU A 222 25.88 -15.12 -3.82
CA LEU A 222 25.75 -13.74 -3.37
C LEU A 222 26.29 -12.77 -4.41
N THR A 223 25.64 -11.61 -4.52
CA THR A 223 26.17 -10.45 -5.25
C THR A 223 26.46 -9.35 -4.22
N GLY A 224 27.75 -9.04 -3.98
CA GLY A 224 28.17 -8.02 -3.00
C GLY A 224 28.37 -8.57 -1.57
N ILE A 225 28.01 -7.78 -0.55
CA ILE A 225 27.97 -8.20 0.88
C ILE A 225 26.55 -8.12 1.47
N ASN A 226 25.62 -7.49 0.75
CA ASN A 226 24.28 -7.23 1.25
C ASN A 226 23.44 -8.52 1.19
N PRO A 227 22.88 -8.97 2.34
CA PRO A 227 22.06 -10.17 2.41
C PRO A 227 20.82 -10.15 1.50
N TYR A 228 20.35 -8.97 1.11
CA TYR A 228 19.22 -8.79 0.18
C TYR A 228 19.39 -9.54 -1.16
N TYR A 229 20.63 -9.69 -1.63
CA TYR A 229 20.95 -10.34 -2.90
C TYR A 229 21.28 -11.83 -2.78
N LEU A 230 21.03 -12.43 -1.61
CA LEU A 230 21.16 -13.87 -1.46
C LEU A 230 20.15 -14.58 -2.37
N ASN A 231 20.65 -15.56 -3.10
CA ASN A 231 19.83 -16.43 -3.93
C ASN A 231 20.32 -17.86 -3.82
N CYS A 232 19.48 -18.74 -3.28
CA CYS A 232 19.76 -20.15 -3.11
C CYS A 232 19.13 -20.95 -4.25
N ASN A 233 19.91 -21.81 -4.91
CA ASN A 233 19.40 -22.67 -5.98
C ASN A 233 18.64 -23.87 -5.39
N ILE A 234 17.43 -23.60 -4.91
CA ILE A 234 16.54 -24.58 -4.29
C ILE A 234 15.84 -25.39 -5.41
N SER A 235 15.56 -24.81 -6.58
CA SER A 235 14.76 -25.47 -7.64
C SER A 235 15.48 -26.59 -8.41
N ASN A 236 16.81 -26.54 -8.57
CA ASN A 236 17.52 -27.55 -9.37
C ASN A 236 17.92 -28.82 -8.61
N ASN A 237 17.80 -28.84 -7.28
CA ASN A 237 18.27 -29.95 -6.44
C ASN A 237 17.16 -30.84 -5.86
N PHE A 238 15.88 -30.52 -6.10
CA PHE A 238 14.75 -31.30 -5.62
C PHE A 238 13.99 -31.98 -6.75
N THR A 239 13.58 -33.23 -6.50
CA THR A 239 12.63 -33.92 -7.35
C THR A 239 11.25 -33.23 -7.30
N HIS A 240 10.46 -33.36 -8.36
CA HIS A 240 9.11 -32.78 -8.47
C HIS A 240 8.20 -33.10 -7.26
N GLN A 241 8.43 -34.24 -6.61
CA GLN A 241 7.71 -34.68 -5.41
C GLN A 241 8.15 -33.93 -4.14
N GLN A 242 9.45 -33.66 -4.00
CA GLN A 242 9.99 -32.85 -2.88
C GLN A 242 9.57 -31.39 -2.97
N GLN A 243 9.45 -30.84 -4.19
CA GLN A 243 8.89 -29.49 -4.40
C GLN A 243 7.41 -29.41 -4.00
N GLN A 244 6.63 -30.46 -4.29
CA GLN A 244 5.24 -30.57 -3.85
C GLN A 244 5.12 -30.75 -2.33
N GLU A 245 6.01 -31.54 -1.72
CA GLU A 245 6.07 -31.73 -0.27
C GLU A 245 6.46 -30.44 0.47
N LEU A 246 7.45 -29.68 -0.02
CA LEU A 246 7.84 -28.39 0.54
C LEU A 246 6.70 -27.37 0.46
N THR A 247 6.03 -27.29 -0.69
CA THR A 247 4.86 -26.43 -0.89
C THR A 247 3.71 -26.84 0.04
N SER A 248 3.50 -28.15 0.22
CA SER A 248 2.48 -28.67 1.14
C SER A 248 2.85 -28.48 2.61
N TYR A 249 4.14 -28.54 2.98
CA TYR A 249 4.64 -28.31 4.34
C TYR A 249 4.52 -26.82 4.73
N VAL A 250 4.81 -25.92 3.80
CA VAL A 250 4.56 -24.47 3.94
C VAL A 250 3.06 -24.18 4.08
N GLN A 251 2.19 -24.98 3.45
CA GLN A 251 0.73 -24.87 3.57
C GLN A 251 0.17 -25.60 4.82
N SER A 252 0.87 -26.60 5.36
CA SER A 252 0.41 -27.45 6.47
C SER A 252 1.13 -27.19 7.80
N ALA A 253 2.04 -26.21 7.86
CA ALA A 253 2.72 -25.83 9.08
C ALA A 253 1.67 -25.60 10.19
N PRO A 254 1.78 -26.29 11.35
CA PRO A 254 0.75 -26.23 12.37
C PRO A 254 0.53 -24.79 12.83
N SER A 255 -0.74 -24.40 12.95
CA SER A 255 -1.17 -23.25 13.75
C SER A 255 -0.84 -23.53 15.22
N GLY A 256 0.44 -23.39 15.58
CA GLY A 256 0.97 -23.69 16.91
C GLY A 256 0.54 -22.64 17.93
N TYR A 257 -0.34 -23.06 18.85
CA TYR A 257 -0.61 -22.51 20.19
C TYR A 257 -0.66 -20.98 20.34
N LEU A 258 -1.88 -20.42 20.24
CA LEU A 258 -2.22 -19.10 20.76
C LEU A 258 -2.59 -19.19 22.25
N PRO A 259 -1.89 -18.52 23.19
CA PRO A 259 -2.35 -18.36 24.57
C PRO A 259 -3.30 -17.16 24.75
N PHE A 260 -4.04 -16.76 23.71
CA PHE A 260 -5.03 -15.67 23.78
C PHE A 260 -6.35 -16.04 23.08
N ALA A 261 -6.90 -17.21 23.41
CA ALA A 261 -8.34 -17.41 23.33
C ALA A 261 -8.99 -16.76 24.56
N ASP A 262 -9.07 -15.43 24.56
CA ASP A 262 -9.93 -14.75 25.53
C ASP A 262 -11.38 -14.99 25.10
N ASN A 263 -11.99 -16.03 25.69
CA ASN A 263 -13.38 -16.42 25.54
C ASN A 263 -14.36 -15.42 26.17
N THR A 264 -13.99 -14.13 26.30
CA THR A 264 -14.84 -13.07 26.85
C THR A 264 -15.23 -12.02 25.81
N LEU A 265 -15.65 -12.45 24.62
CA LEU A 265 -16.48 -11.61 23.73
C LEU A 265 -17.94 -11.61 24.23
N SER A 266 -18.14 -11.05 25.42
CA SER A 266 -19.45 -10.70 25.96
C SER A 266 -19.70 -9.21 25.72
N LEU A 267 -20.80 -8.91 25.03
CA LEU A 267 -21.41 -7.59 24.82
C LEU A 267 -20.73 -6.69 23.77
N VAL A 268 -20.83 -7.08 22.50
CA VAL A 268 -20.93 -6.09 21.42
C VAL A 268 -22.43 -5.81 21.24
N PRO A 269 -22.91 -4.54 21.31
CA PRO A 269 -24.31 -4.26 21.01
C PRO A 269 -24.61 -4.72 19.59
N SER A 270 -25.83 -5.22 19.38
CA SER A 270 -26.34 -5.86 18.17
C SER A 270 -26.08 -5.03 16.90
N PHE A 271 -24.91 -5.24 16.29
CA PHE A 271 -24.65 -4.96 14.88
C PHE A 271 -24.85 -6.26 14.12
N SER A 272 -25.53 -6.21 12.98
CA SER A 272 -25.59 -7.34 12.05
C SER A 272 -24.18 -7.60 11.51
N LEU A 273 -23.45 -8.54 12.12
CA LEU A 273 -22.31 -9.21 11.50
C LEU A 273 -22.86 -9.92 10.25
N ILE A 274 -22.72 -9.30 9.09
CA ILE A 274 -22.85 -10.04 7.85
C ILE A 274 -21.56 -10.84 7.71
N GLU A 275 -21.63 -12.15 7.91
CA GLU A 275 -20.59 -13.08 7.46
C GLU A 275 -20.37 -12.82 5.96
N ILE A 276 -19.16 -12.42 5.59
CA ILE A 276 -18.82 -12.23 4.19
C ILE A 276 -18.70 -13.63 3.57
N GLN A 277 -19.68 -14.03 2.77
CA GLN A 277 -19.82 -15.40 2.26
C GLN A 277 -19.07 -15.68 0.95
N THR A 278 -18.57 -14.65 0.25
CA THR A 278 -17.90 -14.75 -1.06
C THR A 278 -16.74 -13.77 -1.19
N GLY A 279 -15.61 -14.22 -1.73
CA GLY A 279 -14.43 -13.38 -1.95
C GLY A 279 -13.35 -14.04 -2.80
N LEU A 280 -12.43 -13.23 -3.30
CA LEU A 280 -11.22 -13.70 -3.99
C LEU A 280 -10.01 -13.45 -3.09
N ILE A 281 -9.08 -14.40 -3.09
CA ILE A 281 -7.78 -14.30 -2.44
C ILE A 281 -6.66 -14.57 -3.43
N SER A 282 -5.48 -14.02 -3.18
CA SER A 282 -4.24 -14.47 -3.82
C SER A 282 -3.61 -15.61 -3.01
N ASN A 283 -2.87 -16.50 -3.64
CA ASN A 283 -2.02 -17.46 -2.94
C ASN A 283 -0.76 -16.82 -2.34
N GLN A 284 -0.47 -15.55 -2.65
CA GLN A 284 0.70 -14.82 -2.18
C GLN A 284 0.29 -13.74 -1.18
N SER A 285 0.70 -13.92 0.08
CA SER A 285 0.55 -12.90 1.12
C SER A 285 1.34 -11.64 0.76
N TYR A 286 0.85 -10.47 1.18
CA TYR A 286 1.49 -9.16 0.95
C TYR A 286 1.60 -8.72 -0.51
N ALA A 287 0.89 -9.37 -1.43
CA ALA A 287 0.89 -8.99 -2.85
C ALA A 287 0.08 -7.71 -3.16
N ALA A 288 -0.51 -7.06 -2.14
CA ALA A 288 -1.51 -6.00 -2.29
C ALA A 288 -2.67 -6.41 -3.22
N PHE A 289 -3.11 -7.66 -3.13
CA PHE A 289 -4.17 -8.19 -3.97
C PHE A 289 -5.47 -7.39 -3.80
N GLY A 290 -6.05 -6.97 -4.93
CA GLY A 290 -7.24 -6.12 -4.94
C GLY A 290 -6.94 -4.62 -4.86
N HIS A 291 -5.68 -4.20 -5.00
CA HIS A 291 -5.29 -2.78 -4.96
C HIS A 291 -6.07 -1.93 -5.98
N ALA A 292 -6.20 -2.42 -7.21
CA ALA A 292 -7.08 -1.85 -8.21
C ALA A 292 -7.94 -2.96 -8.85
N THR A 293 -9.16 -2.58 -9.23
CA THR A 293 -10.12 -3.47 -9.90
C THR A 293 -10.80 -2.72 -11.03
N LEU A 294 -11.05 -3.39 -12.14
CA LEU A 294 -11.64 -2.80 -13.34
C LEU A 294 -12.52 -3.82 -14.05
N PHE A 295 -13.53 -3.34 -14.77
CA PHE A 295 -14.32 -4.14 -15.70
C PHE A 295 -14.18 -3.63 -17.14
N GLY A 296 -14.29 -4.55 -18.09
CA GLY A 296 -14.33 -4.29 -19.53
C GLY A 296 -14.74 -5.55 -20.26
N ASP A 297 -15.02 -5.46 -21.55
CA ASP A 297 -15.20 -6.61 -22.44
C ASP A 297 -13.96 -6.70 -23.33
N PHE A 298 -12.91 -7.35 -22.82
CA PHE A 298 -11.59 -7.41 -23.47
C PHE A 298 -11.52 -8.53 -24.51
N ASN A 299 -12.45 -9.48 -24.47
CA ASN A 299 -12.58 -10.56 -25.44
C ASN A 299 -13.71 -10.35 -26.48
N GLY A 300 -14.54 -9.32 -26.31
CA GLY A 300 -15.60 -8.92 -27.22
C GLY A 300 -16.76 -9.91 -27.29
N ASP A 301 -16.97 -10.73 -26.26
CA ASP A 301 -18.04 -11.74 -26.24
C ASP A 301 -19.40 -11.20 -25.74
N GLY A 302 -19.45 -9.91 -25.38
CA GLY A 302 -20.62 -9.22 -24.88
C GLY A 302 -20.86 -9.44 -23.39
N LEU A 303 -19.99 -10.17 -22.71
CA LEU A 303 -19.98 -10.33 -21.26
C LEU A 303 -18.93 -9.40 -20.65
N THR A 304 -19.17 -9.00 -19.40
CA THR A 304 -18.22 -8.18 -18.67
C THR A 304 -17.13 -9.05 -18.08
N ASP A 305 -15.87 -8.69 -18.25
CA ASP A 305 -14.69 -9.33 -17.68
C ASP A 305 -14.17 -8.57 -16.47
N LEU A 306 -13.61 -9.27 -15.49
CA LEU A 306 -13.02 -8.69 -14.28
C LEU A 306 -11.49 -8.68 -14.36
N VAL A 307 -10.91 -7.52 -14.05
CA VAL A 307 -9.47 -7.33 -13.85
C VAL A 307 -9.20 -7.01 -12.38
N VAL A 308 -8.26 -7.73 -11.77
CA VAL A 308 -7.81 -7.51 -10.38
C VAL A 308 -6.29 -7.40 -10.35
N SER A 309 -5.74 -6.35 -9.76
CA SER A 309 -4.30 -6.18 -9.63
C SER A 309 -3.75 -6.57 -8.26
N ALA A 310 -2.47 -6.90 -8.26
CA ALA A 310 -1.63 -7.18 -7.11
C ALA A 310 -0.25 -6.53 -7.38
N PRO A 311 -0.11 -5.21 -7.18
CA PRO A 311 1.11 -4.49 -7.55
C PRO A 311 2.34 -4.89 -6.76
N ASP A 312 2.18 -5.49 -5.57
CA ASP A 312 3.29 -5.96 -4.76
C ASP A 312 3.51 -7.48 -4.91
N TYR A 313 2.87 -8.09 -5.92
CA TYR A 313 3.04 -9.51 -6.26
C TYR A 313 4.51 -9.77 -6.63
N TYR A 314 5.13 -10.70 -5.91
CA TYR A 314 6.49 -11.14 -6.17
C TYR A 314 6.54 -12.02 -7.42
N VAL A 315 7.39 -11.61 -8.35
CA VAL A 315 7.74 -12.33 -9.56
C VAL A 315 9.23 -12.63 -9.50
N LEU A 316 9.60 -13.89 -9.72
CA LEU A 316 11.00 -14.32 -9.63
C LEU A 316 11.89 -13.50 -10.57
N GLY A 317 12.96 -12.91 -10.03
CA GLY A 317 13.88 -12.05 -10.80
C GLY A 317 13.40 -10.61 -10.98
N CYS A 318 12.23 -10.24 -10.47
CA CYS A 318 11.66 -8.90 -10.59
C CYS A 318 11.26 -8.38 -9.21
N VAL A 319 12.03 -7.44 -8.67
CA VAL A 319 11.71 -6.81 -7.38
C VAL A 319 10.38 -6.08 -7.51
N GLN A 320 9.36 -6.59 -6.81
CA GLN A 320 8.00 -6.06 -6.82
C GLN A 320 7.32 -6.06 -8.19
N GLY A 321 7.71 -6.93 -9.13
CA GLY A 321 7.29 -6.87 -10.54
C GLY A 321 5.78 -6.87 -10.83
N GLY A 322 4.93 -7.08 -9.82
CA GLY A 322 3.49 -6.91 -9.88
C GLY A 322 2.79 -7.96 -10.75
N ARG A 323 1.47 -8.07 -10.56
CA ARG A 323 0.66 -8.96 -11.38
C ARG A 323 -0.75 -8.42 -11.55
N VAL A 324 -1.31 -8.65 -12.73
CA VAL A 324 -2.70 -8.37 -13.04
C VAL A 324 -3.39 -9.65 -13.49
N PHE A 325 -4.52 -9.97 -12.86
CA PHE A 325 -5.33 -11.16 -13.11
C PHE A 325 -6.59 -10.77 -13.88
N ILE A 326 -6.93 -11.56 -14.90
CA ILE A 326 -8.10 -11.34 -15.74
C ILE A 326 -8.99 -12.58 -15.71
N ILE A 327 -10.26 -12.37 -15.38
CA ILE A 327 -11.32 -13.37 -15.44
C ILE A 327 -12.29 -12.92 -16.53
N TYR A 328 -12.38 -13.71 -17.60
CA TYR A 328 -13.34 -13.48 -18.67
C TYR A 328 -14.75 -13.88 -18.23
N GLY A 329 -15.74 -13.10 -18.66
CA GLY A 329 -17.15 -13.41 -18.44
C GLY A 329 -17.53 -14.77 -19.02
N GLN A 330 -18.47 -15.47 -18.38
CA GLN A 330 -19.00 -16.73 -18.89
C GLN A 330 -20.53 -16.77 -18.79
N VAL A 331 -21.19 -17.19 -19.87
CA VAL A 331 -22.65 -17.30 -19.94
C VAL A 331 -23.16 -18.24 -18.85
N GLY A 332 -24.08 -17.77 -18.01
CA GLY A 332 -24.68 -18.56 -16.92
C GLY A 332 -23.84 -18.66 -15.65
N CYS A 333 -22.66 -18.05 -15.60
CA CYS A 333 -21.84 -17.92 -14.41
C CYS A 333 -21.88 -16.48 -13.87
N SER A 334 -22.06 -16.33 -12.56
CA SER A 334 -21.76 -15.07 -11.88
C SER A 334 -20.24 -14.88 -11.88
N LEU A 335 -19.75 -13.72 -12.32
CA LEU A 335 -18.32 -13.34 -12.34
C LEU A 335 -17.63 -13.57 -10.99
N VAL A 336 -18.40 -13.51 -9.92
CA VAL A 336 -18.00 -13.91 -8.58
C VAL A 336 -18.68 -15.24 -8.27
N PRO A 337 -17.93 -16.31 -7.94
CA PRO A 337 -18.50 -17.59 -7.54
C PRO A 337 -19.49 -17.36 -6.39
N GLN A 338 -20.77 -17.73 -6.58
CA GLN A 338 -21.81 -17.35 -5.63
C GLN A 338 -21.67 -18.00 -4.25
N LEU A 339 -20.78 -18.96 -4.02
CA LEU A 339 -20.64 -19.64 -2.72
C LEU A 339 -19.23 -20.23 -2.48
N LYS A 340 -18.15 -19.42 -2.42
CA LYS A 340 -16.88 -19.74 -1.69
C LYS A 340 -15.86 -18.59 -1.75
N ILE A 341 -14.93 -18.55 -0.79
CA ILE A 341 -13.63 -17.90 -0.98
C ILE A 341 -12.81 -18.74 -1.97
N SER A 342 -12.29 -18.12 -3.03
CA SER A 342 -11.53 -18.82 -4.08
C SER A 342 -10.17 -18.15 -4.35
N VAL A 343 -9.20 -18.94 -4.78
CA VAL A 343 -7.83 -18.48 -5.09
C VAL A 343 -7.77 -17.99 -6.53
N ILE A 344 -7.40 -16.72 -6.74
CA ILE A 344 -7.44 -16.07 -8.05
C ILE A 344 -6.50 -16.74 -9.06
N GLU A 345 -5.34 -17.24 -8.62
CA GLU A 345 -4.37 -17.91 -9.49
C GLU A 345 -4.94 -19.19 -10.14
N GLU A 346 -5.94 -19.80 -9.52
CA GLU A 346 -6.62 -21.00 -10.05
C GLU A 346 -7.81 -20.65 -10.97
N LEU A 347 -8.31 -19.42 -10.88
CA LEU A 347 -9.52 -18.96 -11.59
C LEU A 347 -9.23 -18.08 -12.80
N ALA A 348 -8.15 -17.29 -12.74
CA ALA A 348 -7.83 -16.32 -13.78
C ALA A 348 -7.62 -17.01 -15.13
N ASN A 349 -8.33 -16.54 -16.16
CA ASN A 349 -8.15 -17.03 -17.52
C ASN A 349 -6.83 -16.55 -18.12
N GLN A 350 -6.37 -15.37 -17.68
CA GLN A 350 -5.11 -14.78 -18.13
C GLN A 350 -4.45 -14.00 -16.98
N THR A 351 -3.12 -13.95 -17.02
CA THR A 351 -2.33 -13.09 -16.14
C THR A 351 -1.35 -12.26 -16.96
N LEU A 352 -1.13 -11.03 -16.52
CA LEU A 352 -0.12 -10.12 -17.06
C LEU A 352 0.90 -9.81 -15.97
N ILE A 353 2.16 -9.73 -16.35
CA ILE A 353 3.30 -9.34 -15.50
C ILE A 353 4.00 -8.14 -16.14
N SER A 354 4.81 -7.41 -15.36
CA SER A 354 5.63 -6.35 -15.95
C SER A 354 6.48 -6.89 -17.10
N PRO A 355 6.51 -6.21 -18.27
CA PRO A 355 7.32 -6.64 -19.40
C PRO A 355 8.83 -6.45 -19.19
N GLU A 356 9.22 -5.57 -18.27
CA GLU A 356 10.59 -5.06 -18.18
C GLU A 356 11.24 -5.26 -16.80
N CYS A 357 10.45 -5.47 -15.74
CA CYS A 357 10.94 -5.81 -14.41
C CYS A 357 11.94 -4.81 -13.81
N ASP A 358 11.78 -3.52 -14.14
CA ASP A 358 12.70 -2.44 -13.76
C ASP A 358 12.15 -1.66 -12.56
N GLY A 359 12.07 -2.31 -11.39
CA GLY A 359 11.66 -1.66 -10.13
C GLY A 359 10.15 -1.46 -9.92
N ASP A 360 9.31 -2.23 -10.59
CA ASP A 360 7.95 -1.83 -10.98
C ASP A 360 6.80 -2.47 -10.22
N ARG A 361 5.97 -1.66 -9.55
CA ARG A 361 4.66 -2.01 -9.00
C ARG A 361 3.56 -2.13 -10.07
N PHE A 362 3.76 -3.02 -11.04
CA PHE A 362 2.85 -3.19 -12.17
C PHE A 362 1.43 -3.56 -11.71
N GLY A 363 0.43 -2.77 -12.11
CA GLY A 363 -0.95 -2.93 -11.64
C GLY A 363 -1.36 -1.96 -10.53
N SER A 364 -0.53 -0.94 -10.22
CA SER A 364 -0.88 0.09 -9.23
C SER A 364 -2.09 0.92 -9.66
N ALA A 365 -2.30 1.08 -10.96
CA ALA A 365 -3.49 1.70 -11.53
C ALA A 365 -3.97 0.92 -12.75
N LEU A 366 -5.28 0.93 -13.00
CA LEU A 366 -5.91 0.27 -14.13
C LEU A 366 -6.88 1.25 -14.81
N ALA A 367 -6.94 1.22 -16.13
CA ALA A 367 -7.93 1.92 -16.94
C ALA A 367 -8.35 1.05 -18.14
N CYS A 368 -9.57 1.25 -18.63
CA CYS A 368 -10.11 0.55 -19.80
C CYS A 368 -10.54 1.60 -20.83
N LEU A 369 -10.14 1.43 -22.08
CA LEU A 369 -10.62 2.18 -23.25
C LEU A 369 -10.41 1.35 -24.50
N ASP A 370 -11.01 1.74 -25.62
CA ASP A 370 -10.68 1.18 -26.93
C ASP A 370 -9.69 2.15 -27.61
N TRP A 371 -8.40 1.89 -27.45
CA TRP A 371 -7.34 2.77 -27.91
C TRP A 371 -7.20 2.73 -29.43
N ASN A 372 -7.25 1.54 -30.02
CA ASN A 372 -7.08 1.35 -31.46
C ASN A 372 -8.41 1.43 -32.25
N ASN A 373 -9.54 1.59 -31.58
CA ASN A 373 -10.90 1.65 -32.14
C ASN A 373 -11.28 0.39 -32.94
N ASP A 374 -10.87 -0.77 -32.48
CA ASP A 374 -11.21 -2.06 -33.11
C ASP A 374 -12.49 -2.70 -32.54
N GLY A 375 -13.10 -2.08 -31.53
CA GLY A 375 -14.32 -2.52 -30.88
C GLY A 375 -14.10 -3.43 -29.67
N TYR A 376 -12.86 -3.78 -29.34
CA TYR A 376 -12.51 -4.49 -28.11
C TYR A 376 -12.09 -3.49 -27.03
N ASN A 377 -12.32 -3.82 -25.76
CA ASN A 377 -11.70 -3.03 -24.69
C ASN A 377 -10.22 -3.38 -24.58
N ASP A 378 -9.40 -2.35 -24.43
CA ASP A 378 -7.98 -2.43 -24.13
C ASP A 378 -7.74 -2.13 -22.66
N LEU A 379 -6.68 -2.73 -22.12
CA LEU A 379 -6.28 -2.55 -20.72
C LEU A 379 -5.05 -1.66 -20.63
N VAL A 380 -5.15 -0.59 -19.84
CA VAL A 380 -4.03 0.28 -19.49
C VAL A 380 -3.61 0.01 -18.06
N ILE A 381 -2.32 -0.20 -17.86
CA ILE A 381 -1.74 -0.59 -16.57
C ILE A 381 -0.65 0.40 -16.18
N GLY A 382 -0.80 1.00 -15.00
CA GLY A 382 0.19 1.90 -14.41
C GLY A 382 1.23 1.14 -13.58
N SER A 383 2.47 1.60 -13.68
CA SER A 383 3.60 1.12 -12.92
C SER A 383 4.46 2.30 -12.43
N PRO A 384 4.03 3.01 -11.37
CA PRO A 384 4.66 4.25 -10.94
C PRO A 384 6.08 4.08 -10.39
N SER A 385 6.47 2.87 -9.99
CA SER A 385 7.84 2.59 -9.54
C SER A 385 8.78 2.14 -10.67
N HIS A 386 8.28 2.04 -11.90
CA HIS A 386 9.09 1.57 -13.02
C HIS A 386 10.24 2.54 -13.38
N GLY A 387 11.37 1.99 -13.79
CA GLY A 387 12.52 2.73 -14.30
C GLY A 387 13.45 3.24 -13.20
N PRO A 388 14.64 3.73 -13.58
CA PRO A 388 15.59 4.32 -12.64
C PRO A 388 14.94 5.52 -11.92
N ASN A 389 15.11 5.57 -10.60
CA ASN A 389 14.61 6.66 -9.76
C ASN A 389 13.10 6.94 -9.93
N PHE A 390 12.26 5.92 -10.19
CA PHE A 390 10.80 6.05 -10.32
C PHE A 390 10.30 7.09 -11.31
N ARG A 391 10.80 7.04 -12.54
CA ARG A 391 10.15 7.78 -13.62
C ARG A 391 8.71 7.32 -13.80
N GLY A 392 8.46 6.04 -13.56
CA GLY A 392 7.18 5.38 -13.76
C GLY A 392 6.94 5.05 -15.24
N ALA A 393 5.99 4.15 -15.46
CA ALA A 393 5.56 3.75 -16.79
C ALA A 393 4.06 3.44 -16.83
N VAL A 394 3.51 3.53 -18.03
CA VAL A 394 2.15 3.11 -18.36
C VAL A 394 2.19 2.22 -19.59
N PHE A 395 1.50 1.09 -19.52
CA PHE A 395 1.48 0.05 -20.55
C PHE A 395 0.06 -0.15 -21.07
N VAL A 396 -0.12 -0.17 -22.39
CA VAL A 396 -1.41 -0.44 -23.04
C VAL A 396 -1.36 -1.82 -23.68
N PHE A 397 -2.28 -2.71 -23.30
CA PHE A 397 -2.46 -4.05 -23.83
C PHE A 397 -3.78 -4.10 -24.61
N LEU A 398 -3.71 -4.46 -25.89
CA LEU A 398 -4.91 -4.49 -26.73
C LEU A 398 -5.79 -5.70 -26.43
N GLY A 399 -7.10 -5.49 -26.47
CA GLY A 399 -8.10 -6.57 -26.50
C GLY A 399 -8.14 -7.27 -27.86
N SER A 400 -8.77 -8.44 -27.89
CA SER A 400 -9.02 -9.19 -29.13
C SER A 400 -10.05 -10.28 -28.88
N ALA A 401 -10.55 -10.95 -29.91
CA ALA A 401 -11.41 -12.12 -29.74
C ALA A 401 -10.79 -13.28 -28.93
N GLN A 402 -9.45 -13.28 -28.72
CA GLN A 402 -8.74 -14.25 -27.89
C GLN A 402 -8.46 -13.73 -26.47
N GLY A 403 -8.94 -12.54 -26.13
CA GLY A 403 -8.61 -11.81 -24.92
C GLY A 403 -7.47 -10.80 -25.12
N LEU A 404 -6.89 -10.34 -24.02
CA LEU A 404 -5.80 -9.36 -24.03
C LEU A 404 -4.52 -9.94 -24.67
N GLN A 405 -3.80 -9.11 -25.40
CA GLN A 405 -2.46 -9.44 -25.87
C GLN A 405 -1.50 -9.66 -24.69
N SER A 406 -0.52 -10.55 -24.84
CA SER A 406 0.45 -10.87 -23.78
C SER A 406 1.58 -9.85 -23.66
N LEU A 407 1.78 -9.00 -24.68
CA LEU A 407 2.78 -7.94 -24.73
C LEU A 407 2.07 -6.60 -24.89
N PRO A 408 2.61 -5.52 -24.31
CA PRO A 408 2.00 -4.21 -24.46
C PRO A 408 2.20 -3.71 -25.89
N TYR A 409 1.10 -3.23 -26.45
CA TYR A 409 1.07 -2.52 -27.72
C TYR A 409 1.75 -1.16 -27.61
N MET A 410 1.60 -0.47 -26.48
CA MET A 410 2.21 0.84 -26.24
C MET A 410 2.83 0.93 -24.85
N ARG A 411 3.95 1.65 -24.77
CA ARG A 411 4.67 2.00 -23.55
C ARG A 411 4.77 3.52 -23.47
N ILE A 412 4.46 4.09 -22.31
CA ILE A 412 4.61 5.52 -22.02
C ILE A 412 5.47 5.65 -20.79
N TYR A 413 6.61 6.33 -20.89
CA TYR A 413 7.56 6.50 -19.78
C TYR A 413 7.56 7.92 -19.20
N GLY A 414 7.85 8.02 -17.90
CA GLY A 414 8.21 9.29 -17.29
C GLY A 414 9.53 9.81 -17.84
N VAL A 415 9.72 11.13 -17.82
CA VAL A 415 10.95 11.76 -18.33
C VAL A 415 11.91 12.05 -17.18
N ASN A 416 11.39 12.62 -16.09
CA ASN A 416 12.20 13.00 -14.95
C ASN A 416 12.15 11.94 -13.85
N GLU A 417 13.24 11.87 -13.09
CA GLU A 417 13.31 11.08 -11.87
C GLU A 417 12.19 11.53 -10.92
N HIS A 418 11.61 10.56 -10.22
CA HIS A 418 10.48 10.71 -9.30
C HIS A 418 9.18 11.20 -9.95
N ASP A 419 9.11 11.27 -11.28
CA ASP A 419 7.85 11.56 -11.98
C ASP A 419 6.76 10.54 -11.69
N ARG A 420 7.06 9.31 -11.26
CA ARG A 420 6.10 8.28 -10.80
C ARG A 420 4.81 8.20 -11.62
N ILE A 421 4.91 8.28 -12.95
CA ILE A 421 3.71 8.34 -13.78
C ILE A 421 2.86 7.07 -13.65
N GLY A 422 1.55 7.21 -13.78
CA GLY A 422 0.64 6.07 -13.66
C GLY A 422 0.28 5.71 -12.22
N CYS A 423 0.38 6.66 -11.29
CA CYS A 423 -0.17 6.51 -9.93
C CYS A 423 -1.69 6.29 -9.95
N LYS A 424 -2.41 7.01 -10.83
CA LYS A 424 -3.81 6.76 -11.20
C LYS A 424 -3.97 6.94 -12.70
N LEU A 425 -4.96 6.25 -13.25
CA LEU A 425 -5.30 6.28 -14.66
C LEU A 425 -6.80 6.53 -14.79
N TYR A 426 -7.16 7.40 -15.73
CA TYR A 426 -8.55 7.70 -16.05
C TYR A 426 -8.74 7.74 -17.55
N THR A 427 -10.00 7.59 -17.96
CA THR A 427 -10.37 7.69 -19.38
C THR A 427 -11.61 8.54 -19.53
N ALA A 428 -11.60 9.45 -20.47
CA ALA A 428 -12.75 10.29 -20.80
C ALA A 428 -12.59 10.86 -22.20
N ASP A 429 -13.68 11.17 -22.87
CA ASP A 429 -13.64 11.96 -24.10
C ASP A 429 -13.49 13.44 -23.73
N LEU A 430 -12.28 13.99 -23.86
CA LEU A 430 -11.91 15.36 -23.49
C LEU A 430 -11.95 16.33 -24.66
N ASN A 431 -11.97 15.83 -25.89
CA ASN A 431 -12.06 16.66 -27.10
C ASN A 431 -13.42 16.53 -27.83
N ASN A 432 -14.35 15.75 -27.26
CA ASN A 432 -15.69 15.45 -27.77
C ASN A 432 -15.68 14.81 -29.16
N ASP A 433 -14.67 13.97 -29.45
CA ASP A 433 -14.54 13.25 -30.71
C ASP A 433 -15.13 11.83 -30.67
N THR A 434 -15.84 11.50 -29.59
CA THR A 434 -16.48 10.22 -29.26
C THR A 434 -15.54 9.10 -28.83
N ARG A 435 -14.22 9.32 -28.87
CA ARG A 435 -13.23 8.35 -28.40
C ARG A 435 -12.80 8.74 -27.00
N ARG A 436 -12.51 7.72 -26.18
CA ARG A 436 -11.98 7.96 -24.84
C ARG A 436 -10.48 8.22 -24.94
N ASP A 437 -10.05 9.31 -24.30
CA ASP A 437 -8.67 9.70 -24.14
C ASP A 437 -8.07 9.08 -22.87
N LEU A 438 -6.75 8.98 -22.82
CA LEU A 438 -6.03 8.51 -21.64
C LEU A 438 -5.52 9.68 -20.81
N ILE A 439 -5.82 9.65 -19.51
CA ILE A 439 -5.35 10.62 -18.54
C ILE A 439 -4.45 9.89 -17.53
N ILE A 440 -3.20 10.32 -17.45
CA ILE A 440 -2.18 9.77 -16.57
C ILE A 440 -1.89 10.80 -15.49
N THR A 441 -2.01 10.42 -14.22
CA THR A 441 -1.64 11.32 -13.13
C THR A 441 -0.29 10.92 -12.53
N SER A 442 0.43 11.94 -12.08
CA SER A 442 1.47 11.79 -11.09
C SER A 442 1.42 12.92 -10.09
N PRO A 443 0.96 12.64 -8.87
CA PRO A 443 1.06 13.58 -7.76
C PRO A 443 2.50 13.98 -7.42
N TYR A 444 3.49 13.23 -7.89
CA TYR A 444 4.90 13.33 -7.54
C TYR A 444 5.77 14.04 -8.59
N ALA A 445 5.19 14.38 -9.73
CA ALA A 445 5.90 14.98 -10.84
C ALA A 445 6.58 16.30 -10.52
N GLN A 446 7.73 16.50 -11.16
CA GLN A 446 8.55 17.71 -11.06
C GLN A 446 8.69 18.37 -12.43
N PRO A 447 8.22 19.63 -12.61
CA PRO A 447 8.20 20.29 -13.93
C PRO A 447 9.58 20.45 -14.57
N ASN A 448 10.64 20.54 -13.76
CA ASN A 448 11.99 20.85 -14.20
C ASN A 448 13.04 19.84 -13.67
N GLY A 449 12.60 18.63 -13.30
CA GLY A 449 13.48 17.54 -12.85
C GLY A 449 13.89 17.56 -11.36
N TYR A 450 14.78 16.61 -11.03
CA TYR A 450 15.26 16.32 -9.67
C TYR A 450 15.89 17.56 -9.00
N ASN A 451 15.59 17.78 -7.72
CA ASN A 451 15.86 18.99 -6.89
C ASN A 451 14.88 20.17 -7.00
N GLN A 452 13.80 20.04 -7.76
CA GLN A 452 12.74 21.06 -7.80
C GLN A 452 11.56 20.63 -6.91
N PRO A 453 10.81 21.57 -6.32
CA PRO A 453 9.66 21.20 -5.53
C PRO A 453 8.66 20.41 -6.39
N GLN A 454 8.30 19.21 -5.93
CA GLN A 454 7.22 18.40 -6.48
C GLN A 454 5.97 19.25 -6.65
N GLN A 455 5.37 19.30 -7.82
CA GLN A 455 4.13 20.06 -8.05
C GLN A 455 2.96 19.15 -8.39
N GLY A 456 3.25 17.92 -8.83
CA GLY A 456 2.24 17.03 -9.38
C GLY A 456 1.80 17.46 -10.78
N ALA A 457 1.38 16.49 -11.58
CA ALA A 457 0.99 16.68 -12.96
C ALA A 457 -0.14 15.75 -13.38
N VAL A 458 -0.87 16.20 -14.39
CA VAL A 458 -1.80 15.39 -15.16
C VAL A 458 -1.42 15.50 -16.63
N TRP A 459 -1.09 14.36 -17.25
CA TRP A 459 -0.78 14.25 -18.67
C TRP A 459 -1.95 13.63 -19.42
N ILE A 460 -2.33 14.25 -20.53
CA ILE A 460 -3.50 13.87 -21.31
C ILE A 460 -3.03 13.47 -22.70
N PHE A 461 -3.33 12.23 -23.08
CA PHE A 461 -3.07 11.69 -24.40
C PHE A 461 -4.40 11.53 -25.13
N LEU A 462 -4.65 12.40 -26.11
CA LEU A 462 -5.85 12.30 -26.94
C LEU A 462 -5.78 11.06 -27.84
N ASN A 463 -6.87 10.31 -27.88
CA ASN A 463 -6.99 9.13 -28.71
C ASN A 463 -7.34 9.54 -30.15
N SER A 464 -6.32 9.59 -31.02
CA SER A 464 -6.52 9.91 -32.44
C SER A 464 -7.09 8.77 -33.28
N GLY A 465 -7.25 7.57 -32.71
CA GLY A 465 -7.70 6.35 -33.39
C GLY A 465 -6.85 5.91 -34.57
N GLN A 466 -5.62 6.40 -34.66
CA GLN A 466 -4.64 5.94 -35.63
C GLN A 466 -3.69 4.96 -34.97
N ASN A 467 -3.26 3.94 -35.72
CA ASN A 467 -2.13 3.12 -35.29
C ASN A 467 -0.90 4.01 -35.16
N ILE A 468 -0.31 4.04 -33.97
CA ILE A 468 0.91 4.80 -33.73
C ILE A 468 2.06 3.98 -34.31
N SER A 469 2.89 4.60 -35.15
CA SER A 469 4.05 3.93 -35.75
C SER A 469 5.21 3.75 -34.78
N ASN A 470 5.22 4.54 -33.69
CA ASN A 470 6.13 4.41 -32.56
C ASN A 470 5.36 4.00 -31.31
N ASN A 471 5.67 2.81 -30.79
CA ASN A 471 4.98 2.20 -29.67
C ASN A 471 5.65 2.50 -28.31
N GLU A 472 6.72 3.29 -28.34
CA GLU A 472 7.41 3.81 -27.16
C GLU A 472 7.32 5.33 -27.14
N LEU A 473 6.54 5.84 -26.18
CA LEU A 473 6.30 7.25 -25.95
C LEU A 473 6.87 7.66 -24.59
N THR A 474 6.94 8.96 -24.38
CA THR A 474 7.16 9.57 -23.07
C THR A 474 6.03 10.51 -22.74
N VAL A 475 5.92 10.97 -21.49
CA VAL A 475 4.97 12.03 -21.12
C VAL A 475 5.17 13.34 -21.88
N ALA A 476 6.33 13.58 -22.49
CA ALA A 476 6.55 14.71 -23.39
C ALA A 476 5.72 14.62 -24.70
N ASN A 477 5.18 13.43 -25.02
CA ASN A 477 4.27 13.23 -26.15
C ASN A 477 2.80 13.48 -25.81
N ALA A 478 2.48 13.86 -24.57
CA ALA A 478 1.11 14.19 -24.17
C ALA A 478 0.57 15.38 -25.00
N SER A 479 -0.72 15.32 -25.33
CA SER A 479 -1.42 16.42 -26.01
C SER A 479 -1.57 17.63 -25.10
N PHE A 480 -1.80 17.41 -23.80
CA PHE A 480 -1.84 18.45 -22.79
C PHE A 480 -1.16 17.98 -21.50
N THR A 481 -0.57 18.94 -20.80
CA THR A 481 -0.01 18.75 -19.46
C THR A 481 -0.53 19.85 -18.55
N ILE A 482 -1.10 19.48 -17.41
CA ILE A 482 -1.52 20.41 -16.37
C ILE A 482 -0.64 20.18 -15.14
N TRP A 483 0.08 21.21 -14.73
CA TRP A 483 0.92 21.19 -13.53
C TRP A 483 0.19 21.76 -12.33
N GLY A 484 0.46 21.23 -11.14
CA GLY A 484 0.07 21.89 -9.90
C GLY A 484 0.83 23.21 -9.71
N GLU A 485 0.20 24.19 -9.07
CA GLU A 485 0.80 25.52 -8.91
C GLU A 485 1.77 25.61 -7.73
N THR A 486 1.59 24.76 -6.71
CA THR A 486 2.33 24.83 -5.45
C THR A 486 3.23 23.62 -5.22
N ALA A 487 4.33 23.88 -4.52
CA ALA A 487 5.25 22.86 -4.05
C ALA A 487 4.55 21.88 -3.10
N LYS A 488 4.87 20.59 -3.26
CA LYS A 488 4.37 19.44 -2.49
C LYS A 488 2.85 19.31 -2.46
N SER A 489 2.15 19.87 -3.46
CA SER A 489 0.67 19.92 -3.52
C SER A 489 -0.01 18.57 -3.69
N LYS A 490 0.72 17.58 -4.24
CA LYS A 490 0.17 16.30 -4.71
C LYS A 490 -0.94 16.47 -5.75
N PHE A 491 -0.83 17.48 -6.62
CA PHE A 491 -1.79 17.71 -7.69
C PHE A 491 -1.94 16.49 -8.61
N GLY A 492 -3.18 16.08 -8.90
CA GLY A 492 -3.48 14.86 -9.64
C GLY A 492 -3.68 13.62 -8.76
N TYR A 493 -3.82 13.78 -7.44
CA TYR A 493 -4.02 12.67 -6.50
C TYR A 493 -5.31 11.88 -6.78
N SER A 494 -6.43 12.60 -6.91
CA SER A 494 -7.74 12.07 -7.30
C SER A 494 -8.34 12.93 -8.41
N LEU A 495 -9.13 12.31 -9.28
CA LEU A 495 -9.70 12.98 -10.45
C LEU A 495 -11.07 12.39 -10.78
N GLU A 496 -11.99 13.24 -11.26
CA GLU A 496 -13.28 12.78 -11.78
C GLU A 496 -13.82 13.72 -12.87
N MET A 497 -14.52 13.16 -13.85
CA MET A 497 -15.27 13.92 -14.84
C MET A 497 -16.54 14.49 -14.24
N ILE A 498 -16.78 15.79 -14.45
CA ILE A 498 -18.04 16.42 -14.13
C ILE A 498 -18.99 16.24 -15.32
N PRO A 499 -20.18 15.64 -15.14
CA PRO A 499 -21.16 15.54 -16.21
C PRO A 499 -21.54 16.94 -16.74
N PRO A 500 -21.63 17.15 -18.06
CA PRO A 500 -22.03 18.45 -18.61
C PRO A 500 -23.39 18.93 -18.08
N SER A 501 -24.31 18.00 -17.80
CA SER A 501 -25.62 18.30 -17.19
C SER A 501 -25.54 18.90 -15.78
N CYS A 502 -24.38 18.83 -15.12
CA CYS A 502 -24.17 19.33 -13.77
C CYS A 502 -23.55 20.73 -13.71
N ILE A 503 -23.20 21.31 -14.85
CA ILE A 503 -22.60 22.63 -14.96
C ILE A 503 -23.45 23.49 -15.89
N ASN A 504 -23.94 24.61 -15.38
CA ASN A 504 -24.72 25.53 -16.20
C ASN A 504 -23.80 26.23 -17.22
N ASN A 505 -24.25 26.31 -18.48
CA ASN A 505 -23.57 27.05 -19.55
C ASN A 505 -22.15 26.57 -19.93
N VAL A 506 -21.78 25.33 -19.56
CA VAL A 506 -20.53 24.69 -20.00
C VAL A 506 -20.87 23.44 -20.79
N ASN A 507 -20.66 23.51 -22.10
CA ASN A 507 -20.95 22.40 -23.04
C ASN A 507 -19.72 21.56 -23.38
N TYR A 508 -18.64 21.73 -22.62
CA TYR A 508 -17.35 21.12 -22.89
C TYR A 508 -16.97 20.13 -21.80
N PRO A 509 -16.17 19.09 -22.13
CA PRO A 509 -15.65 18.16 -21.14
C PRO A 509 -15.01 18.92 -19.98
N THR A 510 -15.39 18.55 -18.75
CA THR A 510 -14.95 19.24 -17.54
C THR A 510 -14.43 18.22 -16.54
N LEU A 511 -13.24 18.50 -16.02
CA LEU A 511 -12.46 17.63 -15.16
C LEU A 511 -12.28 18.28 -13.80
N MET A 512 -12.49 17.53 -12.73
CA MET A 512 -12.12 17.93 -11.38
C MET A 512 -10.86 17.18 -10.96
N ILE A 513 -9.85 17.88 -10.44
CA ILE A 513 -8.53 17.35 -10.07
C ILE A 513 -8.20 17.81 -8.65
N SER A 514 -7.71 16.92 -7.79
CA SER A 514 -7.33 17.29 -6.43
C SER A 514 -5.83 17.53 -6.23
N ALA A 515 -5.53 18.39 -5.26
CA ALA A 515 -4.21 18.60 -4.67
C ALA A 515 -4.37 18.61 -3.14
N PRO A 516 -4.47 17.44 -2.49
CA PRO A 516 -4.85 17.36 -1.09
C PRO A 516 -3.79 17.94 -0.13
N ALA A 517 -2.53 17.99 -0.54
CA ALA A 517 -1.45 18.54 0.27
C ALA A 517 -1.22 20.06 0.06
N ASP A 518 -1.94 20.68 -0.89
CA ASP A 518 -1.99 22.13 -1.07
C ASP A 518 -3.13 22.74 -0.26
N GLN A 519 -3.08 22.58 1.06
CA GLN A 519 -4.13 23.04 1.97
C GLN A 519 -5.52 22.43 1.68
N GLY A 520 -5.54 21.28 1.01
CA GLY A 520 -6.75 20.61 0.54
C GLY A 520 -7.49 21.38 -0.56
N LYS A 521 -7.15 21.15 -1.84
CA LYS A 521 -7.80 21.83 -2.98
C LYS A 521 -8.36 20.88 -4.03
N LEU A 522 -9.44 21.33 -4.67
CA LEU A 522 -10.01 20.77 -5.89
C LEU A 522 -10.06 21.84 -6.97
N PHE A 523 -9.50 21.53 -8.15
CA PHE A 523 -9.47 22.39 -9.32
C PHE A 523 -10.41 21.84 -10.38
N VAL A 524 -11.19 22.72 -11.01
CA VAL A 524 -12.13 22.35 -12.08
C VAL A 524 -11.66 22.96 -13.39
N TYR A 525 -11.29 22.11 -14.35
CA TYR A 525 -10.84 22.53 -15.68
C TYR A 525 -11.88 22.17 -16.74
N SER A 526 -12.20 23.12 -17.61
CA SER A 526 -13.00 22.90 -18.82
C SER A 526 -12.10 22.87 -20.04
N PHE A 527 -12.35 21.94 -20.97
CA PHE A 527 -11.49 21.72 -22.14
C PHE A 527 -12.09 22.40 -23.37
N GLN A 528 -11.54 23.55 -23.75
CA GLN A 528 -11.94 24.32 -24.94
C GLN A 528 -10.72 24.81 -25.73
N PRO A 529 -10.44 24.26 -26.92
CA PRO A 529 -9.60 23.07 -27.11
C PRO A 529 -8.44 22.87 -26.11
N GLU A 530 -7.99 23.90 -25.38
CA GLU A 530 -7.01 23.83 -24.30
C GLU A 530 -7.70 23.79 -22.92
N PRO A 531 -7.01 23.33 -21.85
CA PRO A 531 -7.57 23.31 -20.50
C PRO A 531 -7.66 24.72 -19.89
N HIS A 532 -8.84 25.10 -19.42
CA HIS A 532 -9.10 26.38 -18.74
C HIS A 532 -9.66 26.15 -17.33
N LEU A 533 -9.03 26.74 -16.31
CA LEU A 533 -9.50 26.67 -14.92
C LEU A 533 -10.80 27.48 -14.75
N LEU A 534 -11.85 26.81 -14.27
CA LEU A 534 -13.16 27.40 -14.00
C LEU A 534 -13.35 27.76 -12.52
N LEU A 535 -12.93 26.86 -11.62
CA LEU A 535 -13.21 26.95 -10.20
C LEU A 535 -12.13 26.24 -9.39
N THR A 536 -11.75 26.85 -8.27
CA THR A 536 -10.96 26.22 -7.20
C THR A 536 -11.82 26.14 -5.93
N LEU A 537 -11.96 24.95 -5.37
CA LEU A 537 -12.61 24.70 -4.09
C LEU A 537 -11.57 24.32 -3.04
N MET A 538 -11.58 25.01 -1.90
CA MET A 538 -10.59 24.86 -0.84
C MET A 538 -11.22 24.22 0.41
N GLY A 539 -10.43 23.42 1.12
CA GLY A 539 -10.77 22.77 2.38
C GLY A 539 -11.06 23.74 3.52
N GLN A 540 -11.42 23.17 4.68
CA GLN A 540 -11.72 23.96 5.88
C GLN A 540 -10.44 24.39 6.60
N ASP A 541 -9.43 23.53 6.57
CA ASP A 541 -8.17 23.68 7.28
C ASP A 541 -7.04 23.15 6.40
N GLU A 542 -5.86 23.73 6.53
CA GLU A 542 -4.70 23.42 5.69
C GLU A 542 -4.25 21.95 5.81
N ASN A 543 -4.57 21.31 6.95
CA ASN A 543 -4.16 19.93 7.23
C ASN A 543 -5.30 18.92 7.12
N ASP A 544 -6.47 19.29 6.58
CA ASP A 544 -7.63 18.38 6.52
C ASP A 544 -7.58 17.36 5.36
N HIS A 545 -6.61 17.50 4.45
CA HIS A 545 -6.46 16.72 3.21
C HIS A 545 -7.75 16.69 2.38
N PHE A 546 -8.49 17.80 2.33
CA PHE A 546 -9.69 17.94 1.52
C PHE A 546 -9.41 17.60 0.05
N GLY A 547 -10.26 16.74 -0.52
CA GLY A 547 -10.09 16.27 -1.89
C GLY A 547 -9.19 15.05 -2.04
N GLN A 548 -8.72 14.44 -0.93
CA GLN A 548 -8.00 13.16 -1.00
C GLN A 548 -8.82 12.10 -1.75
N SER A 549 -10.14 12.05 -1.50
CA SER A 549 -11.09 11.32 -2.33
C SER A 549 -12.34 12.15 -2.59
N PHE A 550 -12.97 11.94 -3.73
CA PHE A 550 -14.27 12.51 -4.04
C PHE A 550 -15.00 11.67 -5.07
N SER A 551 -16.32 11.82 -5.11
CA SER A 551 -17.17 11.20 -6.14
C SER A 551 -18.37 12.08 -6.49
N ILE A 552 -18.87 11.95 -7.73
CA ILE A 552 -20.02 12.70 -8.26
C ILE A 552 -21.18 11.75 -8.58
N TYR A 553 -22.31 11.98 -7.91
CA TYR A 553 -23.56 11.31 -8.27
C TYR A 553 -24.25 12.02 -9.42
N LYS A 554 -24.05 11.50 -10.63
CA LYS A 554 -24.45 12.11 -11.90
C LYS A 554 -25.95 12.45 -11.99
N ASN A 555 -26.83 11.61 -11.43
CA ASN A 555 -28.28 11.78 -11.56
C ASN A 555 -28.84 13.05 -10.88
N THR A 556 -28.19 13.50 -9.80
CA THR A 556 -28.63 14.69 -9.05
C THR A 556 -27.52 15.71 -8.86
N CYS A 557 -26.39 15.54 -9.57
CA CYS A 557 -25.24 16.43 -9.57
C CYS A 557 -24.71 16.75 -8.17
N ARG A 558 -24.61 15.72 -7.33
CA ARG A 558 -24.08 15.84 -5.96
C ARG A 558 -22.61 15.43 -5.94
N LEU A 559 -21.78 16.29 -5.37
CA LEU A 559 -20.38 16.01 -5.09
C LEU A 559 -20.26 15.60 -3.62
N ALA A 560 -19.52 14.52 -3.36
CA ALA A 560 -19.07 14.16 -2.02
C ALA A 560 -17.54 14.23 -1.97
N VAL A 561 -16.98 14.92 -0.99
CA VAL A 561 -15.53 15.14 -0.85
C VAL A 561 -15.07 14.69 0.53
N GLY A 562 -14.05 13.84 0.58
CA GLY A 562 -13.42 13.38 1.80
C GLY A 562 -12.29 14.30 2.29
N SER A 563 -12.18 14.42 3.62
CA SER A 563 -11.11 15.09 4.37
C SER A 563 -10.68 14.21 5.54
N PRO A 564 -9.85 13.17 5.30
CA PRO A 564 -9.58 12.14 6.31
C PRO A 564 -8.82 12.64 7.54
N THR A 565 -8.06 13.73 7.45
CA THR A 565 -7.32 14.30 8.59
C THR A 565 -8.03 15.50 9.22
N ARG A 566 -9.31 15.72 8.89
CA ARG A 566 -10.11 16.77 9.55
C ARG A 566 -10.17 16.54 11.07
N SER A 567 -10.03 17.64 11.82
CA SER A 567 -9.96 17.74 13.30
C SER A 567 -8.60 17.44 13.90
N ILE A 568 -8.27 18.01 15.07
CA ILE A 568 -7.00 17.78 15.80
C ILE A 568 -6.70 16.30 16.10
N ASN A 569 -7.76 15.48 16.20
CA ASN A 569 -7.66 14.04 16.46
C ASN A 569 -7.85 13.20 15.19
N TRP A 570 -7.82 13.82 14.00
CA TRP A 570 -7.98 13.18 12.68
C TRP A 570 -9.11 12.15 12.62
N VAL A 571 -10.27 12.53 13.15
CA VAL A 571 -11.48 11.70 13.04
C VAL A 571 -11.94 11.59 11.58
N GLY A 572 -11.57 12.58 10.76
CA GLY A 572 -11.93 12.71 9.36
C GLY A 572 -13.35 13.23 9.15
N GLY A 573 -13.68 13.52 7.89
CA GLY A 573 -14.99 13.99 7.52
C GLY A 573 -15.28 13.91 6.03
N VAL A 574 -16.54 14.13 5.68
CA VAL A 574 -17.03 14.18 4.30
C VAL A 574 -17.98 15.37 4.17
N ASP A 575 -17.79 16.21 3.15
CA ASP A 575 -18.78 17.21 2.75
C ASP A 575 -19.55 16.74 1.52
N VAL A 576 -20.87 16.90 1.54
CA VAL A 576 -21.78 16.61 0.43
C VAL A 576 -22.46 17.91 0.00
N LEU A 577 -22.35 18.25 -1.28
CA LEU A 577 -22.83 19.50 -1.84
C LEU A 577 -23.40 19.33 -3.26
N SER A 578 -24.15 20.33 -3.71
CA SER A 578 -24.73 20.40 -5.06
C SER A 578 -23.77 21.14 -6.01
N LEU A 579 -23.37 20.50 -7.12
CA LEU A 579 -22.47 21.10 -8.12
C LEU A 579 -23.05 22.38 -8.76
N PRO A 580 -24.32 22.44 -9.21
CA PRO A 580 -24.90 23.67 -9.74
C PRO A 580 -24.79 24.88 -8.81
N ASN A 581 -24.80 24.66 -7.48
CA ASN A 581 -24.68 25.75 -6.51
C ASN A 581 -23.26 26.34 -6.46
N LEU A 582 -22.24 25.57 -6.85
CA LEU A 582 -20.85 26.04 -6.92
C LEU A 582 -20.63 26.98 -8.10
N PHE A 583 -21.13 26.60 -9.28
CA PHE A 583 -20.93 27.35 -10.52
C PHE A 583 -21.79 28.61 -10.63
N ASN A 584 -22.79 28.77 -9.75
CA ASN A 584 -23.60 29.98 -9.67
C ASN A 584 -22.97 31.07 -8.76
N GLN A 585 -21.81 30.82 -8.16
CA GLN A 585 -21.11 31.81 -7.33
C GLN A 585 -20.32 32.80 -8.20
N PRO A 586 -20.17 34.07 -7.77
CA PRO A 586 -19.41 35.08 -8.52
C PRO A 586 -17.89 34.87 -8.45
N ASN A 587 -17.40 34.10 -7.46
CA ASN A 587 -15.98 33.88 -7.24
C ASN A 587 -15.53 32.55 -7.86
N THR A 588 -14.37 32.58 -8.52
CA THR A 588 -13.70 31.38 -9.07
C THR A 588 -12.88 30.63 -8.03
N SER A 589 -12.79 31.14 -6.80
CA SER A 589 -12.16 30.46 -5.66
C SER A 589 -13.13 30.49 -4.48
N LEU A 590 -13.49 29.31 -3.97
CA LEU A 590 -14.47 29.15 -2.90
C LEU A 590 -13.86 28.34 -1.77
N GLN A 591 -14.04 28.79 -0.53
CA GLN A 591 -13.72 27.99 0.63
C GLN A 591 -14.96 27.19 1.04
N ILE A 592 -14.79 25.90 1.35
CA ILE A 592 -15.94 25.04 1.69
C ILE A 592 -16.69 25.57 2.91
N SER A 593 -16.01 26.25 3.85
CA SER A 593 -16.60 26.91 5.01
C SER A 593 -17.72 27.88 4.63
N ASP A 594 -17.56 28.60 3.52
CA ASP A 594 -18.42 29.71 3.10
C ASP A 594 -19.67 29.21 2.35
N ILE A 595 -19.66 27.94 1.93
CA ILE A 595 -20.78 27.32 1.23
C ILE A 595 -21.78 26.80 2.27
N SER A 596 -22.80 27.60 2.56
CA SER A 596 -23.83 27.24 3.53
C SER A 596 -24.67 26.04 3.10
N ALA A 597 -24.98 25.87 1.81
CA ALA A 597 -25.83 24.79 1.32
C ALA A 597 -25.08 23.44 1.18
N ARG A 598 -24.66 22.86 2.31
CA ARG A 598 -23.92 21.59 2.36
C ARG A 598 -24.27 20.72 3.57
N LEU A 599 -24.07 19.42 3.44
CA LEU A 599 -24.05 18.47 4.55
C LEU A 599 -22.59 18.13 4.90
N SER A 600 -22.19 18.37 6.14
CA SER A 600 -20.89 18.00 6.67
C SER A 600 -21.03 16.82 7.62
N ILE A 601 -20.31 15.73 7.36
CA ILE A 601 -20.32 14.49 8.12
C ILE A 601 -18.98 14.36 8.84
N SER A 602 -18.98 14.19 10.16
CA SER A 602 -17.76 13.96 10.94
C SER A 602 -17.60 12.50 11.34
N GLY A 603 -16.35 12.03 11.38
CA GLY A 603 -16.00 10.75 11.99
C GLY A 603 -16.21 10.75 13.50
N ASN A 604 -16.41 9.56 14.05
CA ASN A 604 -16.68 9.34 15.48
C ASN A 604 -15.61 8.50 16.19
N LYS A 605 -14.46 8.33 15.52
CA LYS A 605 -13.32 7.56 16.00
C LYS A 605 -12.08 8.42 15.87
N VAL A 606 -11.36 8.58 16.97
CA VAL A 606 -10.05 9.26 17.00
C VAL A 606 -9.11 8.50 16.06
N PHE A 607 -8.44 9.25 15.18
CA PHE A 607 -7.64 8.79 14.05
C PHE A 607 -8.38 7.87 13.09
N GLY A 608 -9.72 7.95 13.03
CA GLY A 608 -10.53 7.08 12.19
C GLY A 608 -10.28 7.28 10.69
N ARG A 609 -9.82 8.48 10.31
CA ARG A 609 -9.63 8.88 8.92
C ARG A 609 -10.87 8.71 8.06
N LEU A 610 -12.04 9.06 8.59
CA LEU A 610 -13.28 9.01 7.82
C LEU A 610 -13.16 9.86 6.54
N GLY A 611 -13.52 9.29 5.40
CA GLY A 611 -13.45 9.96 4.10
C GLY A 611 -12.16 9.68 3.33
N THR A 612 -11.34 8.69 3.74
CA THR A 612 -10.21 8.22 2.93
C THR A 612 -10.68 7.81 1.52
N THR A 613 -11.81 7.11 1.43
CA THR A 613 -12.49 6.80 0.17
C THR A 613 -13.97 7.14 0.28
N VAL A 614 -14.51 7.82 -0.74
CA VAL A 614 -15.90 8.23 -0.82
C VAL A 614 -16.44 7.89 -2.20
N GLN A 615 -17.52 7.10 -2.28
CA GLN A 615 -18.07 6.65 -3.56
C GLN A 615 -19.59 6.54 -3.57
N TRP A 616 -20.23 7.15 -4.58
CA TRP A 616 -21.67 7.06 -4.81
C TRP A 616 -22.09 5.77 -5.49
N LYS A 617 -23.14 5.15 -4.96
CA LYS A 617 -23.84 4.03 -5.59
C LYS A 617 -24.81 4.48 -6.67
N PRO A 618 -25.13 3.60 -7.65
CA PRO A 618 -26.14 3.89 -8.67
C PRO A 618 -27.51 4.27 -8.09
N ASN A 619 -27.86 3.76 -6.91
CA ASN A 619 -29.09 4.08 -6.20
C ASN A 619 -29.03 5.39 -5.39
N GLY A 620 -27.90 6.10 -5.40
CA GLY A 620 -27.68 7.35 -4.67
C GLY A 620 -27.25 7.19 -3.21
N ASP A 621 -27.07 5.97 -2.70
CA ASP A 621 -26.41 5.78 -1.40
C ASP A 621 -24.93 6.17 -1.50
N LEU A 622 -24.33 6.57 -0.39
CA LEU A 622 -22.91 6.93 -0.33
C LEU A 622 -22.14 5.94 0.52
N CYS A 623 -21.07 5.38 -0.02
CA CYS A 623 -20.10 4.64 0.77
C CYS A 623 -18.94 5.53 1.19
N ILE A 624 -18.55 5.39 2.46
CA ILE A 624 -17.47 6.17 3.08
C ILE A 624 -16.60 5.19 3.86
N SER A 625 -15.29 5.19 3.61
CA SER A 625 -14.34 4.41 4.40
C SER A 625 -13.74 5.23 5.55
N ALA A 626 -13.41 4.52 6.62
CA ALA A 626 -12.60 4.98 7.74
C ALA A 626 -11.62 3.83 8.03
N PRO A 627 -10.46 3.78 7.35
CA PRO A 627 -9.57 2.62 7.39
C PRO A 627 -8.95 2.38 8.77
N LEU A 628 -9.04 3.36 9.68
CA LEU A 628 -8.43 3.33 11.02
C LEU A 628 -9.49 3.57 12.12
N GLY A 629 -9.08 3.49 13.39
CA GLY A 629 -9.85 4.03 14.53
C GLY A 629 -9.92 3.15 15.79
N LYS A 630 -9.68 3.76 16.97
CA LYS A 630 -9.73 3.10 18.30
C LYS A 630 -11.16 2.95 18.86
N ARG A 631 -11.41 1.93 19.69
CA ARG A 631 -12.54 1.92 20.65
C ARG A 631 -12.22 2.84 21.85
N ASN A 632 -13.22 3.17 22.68
CA ASN A 632 -13.14 4.22 23.70
C ASN A 632 -12.03 4.01 24.76
N ILE A 633 -11.40 5.13 25.11
CA ILE A 633 -10.22 5.32 25.98
C ILE A 633 -10.46 4.78 27.40
N GLN A 634 -9.81 3.66 27.73
CA GLN A 634 -9.50 3.26 29.12
C GLN A 634 -7.98 3.02 29.18
N PRO A 635 -7.22 3.69 30.07
CA PRO A 635 -5.75 3.78 29.99
C PRO A 635 -4.95 2.48 30.14
N LEU A 636 -5.60 1.36 30.48
CA LEU A 636 -4.95 0.09 30.83
C LEU A 636 -5.42 -1.11 29.98
N GLN A 637 -6.26 -0.87 28.97
CA GLN A 637 -6.62 -1.91 28.00
C GLN A 637 -6.14 -1.49 26.62
N LEU A 638 -5.13 -2.22 26.10
CA LEU A 638 -4.70 -2.18 24.70
C LEU A 638 -5.93 -2.36 23.79
N GLN A 639 -6.38 -1.28 23.15
CA GLN A 639 -7.54 -1.33 22.25
C GLN A 639 -7.14 -1.22 20.78
N LYS A 640 -7.69 -2.15 20.02
CA LYS A 640 -7.38 -2.51 18.63
C LYS A 640 -7.97 -1.49 17.63
N SER A 641 -7.19 -1.11 16.64
CA SER A 641 -7.64 -0.25 15.52
C SER A 641 -8.30 -1.10 14.44
N VAL A 642 -9.62 -0.96 14.23
CA VAL A 642 -10.35 -1.76 13.23
C VAL A 642 -10.98 -0.86 12.18
N GLY A 643 -10.54 -1.00 10.93
CA GLY A 643 -11.07 -0.27 9.78
C GLY A 643 -12.55 -0.58 9.49
N ARG A 644 -13.26 0.40 8.95
CA ARG A 644 -14.71 0.37 8.72
C ARG A 644 -15.08 0.94 7.35
N ALA A 645 -16.14 0.39 6.78
CA ALA A 645 -16.87 0.99 5.67
C ALA A 645 -18.31 1.27 6.10
N TYR A 646 -18.77 2.49 5.81
CA TYR A 646 -20.12 2.96 6.12
C TYR A 646 -20.91 3.07 4.82
N ILE A 647 -22.13 2.54 4.78
CA ILE A 647 -23.09 2.82 3.71
C ILE A 647 -24.19 3.70 4.29
N VAL A 648 -24.28 4.93 3.81
CA VAL A 648 -25.29 5.90 4.21
C VAL A 648 -26.34 6.01 3.11
N SER A 649 -27.62 5.93 3.50
CA SER A 649 -28.70 5.96 2.52
C SER A 649 -28.91 7.33 1.90
N ALA A 650 -29.24 7.37 0.60
CA ALA A 650 -29.48 8.58 -0.20
C ALA A 650 -30.40 9.62 0.47
N ASN A 651 -31.42 9.16 1.20
CA ASN A 651 -32.39 10.02 1.88
C ASN A 651 -31.81 10.76 3.10
N ARG A 652 -30.71 10.26 3.69
CA ARG A 652 -30.02 10.89 4.83
C ARG A 652 -28.92 11.85 4.41
N ILE A 653 -28.51 11.82 3.14
CA ILE A 653 -27.35 12.55 2.59
C ILE A 653 -27.74 13.56 1.52
N SER A 654 -28.98 14.04 1.56
CA SER A 654 -29.40 15.12 0.68
C SER A 654 -28.84 16.45 1.19
N PRO A 655 -28.10 17.22 0.36
CA PRO A 655 -27.61 18.52 0.76
C PRO A 655 -28.79 19.42 1.10
N GLN A 656 -28.68 20.14 2.21
CA GLN A 656 -29.71 21.04 2.71
C GLN A 656 -29.42 22.47 2.22
N PRO A 657 -30.43 23.37 2.18
CA PRO A 657 -30.21 24.76 1.78
C PRO A 657 -29.39 25.57 2.80
N TYR A 658 -29.01 24.96 3.92
CA TYR A 658 -28.19 25.49 4.99
C TYR A 658 -27.27 24.39 5.54
N LEU A 659 -26.28 24.79 6.34
CA LEU A 659 -25.27 23.86 6.83
C LEU A 659 -25.92 22.88 7.81
N VAL A 660 -25.76 21.60 7.53
CA VAL A 660 -26.11 20.54 8.47
C VAL A 660 -24.83 19.78 8.82
N ALA A 661 -24.44 19.83 10.08
CA ALA A 661 -23.33 19.04 10.61
C ALA A 661 -23.87 17.81 11.33
N GLN A 662 -23.39 16.62 10.98
CA GLN A 662 -23.78 15.37 11.65
C GLN A 662 -22.58 14.49 11.94
N ASP A 663 -22.58 13.87 13.12
CA ASP A 663 -21.74 12.71 13.38
C ASP A 663 -22.23 11.53 12.54
N ILE A 664 -21.30 10.75 11.99
CA ILE A 664 -21.63 9.59 11.15
C ILE A 664 -22.57 8.58 11.84
N SER A 665 -22.54 8.46 13.17
CA SER A 665 -23.46 7.60 13.92
C SER A 665 -24.92 8.07 13.86
N ASN A 666 -25.15 9.38 13.74
CA ASN A 666 -26.50 9.97 13.65
C ASN A 666 -27.18 9.69 12.30
N LEU A 667 -26.41 9.29 11.28
CA LEU A 667 -26.94 8.91 9.98
C LEU A 667 -27.46 7.46 9.95
N SER A 668 -27.29 6.72 11.04
CA SER A 668 -27.68 5.31 11.17
C SER A 668 -27.18 4.44 9.98
N PRO A 669 -25.88 4.52 9.62
CA PRO A 669 -25.35 3.81 8.46
C PRO A 669 -25.35 2.29 8.68
N LYS A 670 -25.38 1.53 7.58
CA LYS A 670 -24.94 0.14 7.62
C LYS A 670 -23.42 0.15 7.76
N VAL A 671 -22.90 -0.53 8.79
CA VAL A 671 -21.46 -0.56 9.10
C VAL A 671 -20.90 -1.93 8.80
N TYR A 672 -19.86 -1.97 7.98
CA TYR A 672 -19.03 -3.13 7.74
C TYR A 672 -17.69 -2.92 8.41
N ILE A 673 -17.18 -3.98 9.05
CA ILE A 673 -15.98 -3.93 9.87
C ILE A 673 -15.05 -5.02 9.35
N ALA A 674 -13.74 -4.76 9.38
CA ALA A 674 -12.76 -5.77 9.05
C ALA A 674 -12.91 -7.03 9.92
N GLN A 675 -12.71 -8.21 9.32
CA GLN A 675 -12.68 -9.47 10.06
C GLN A 675 -11.46 -9.58 11.00
N ASN A 676 -10.39 -8.83 10.76
CA ASN A 676 -9.16 -8.86 11.56
C ASN A 676 -8.68 -7.48 12.02
N GLN A 677 -7.95 -7.49 13.14
CA GLN A 677 -7.63 -6.37 14.03
C GLN A 677 -6.56 -5.40 13.50
N MET A 678 -5.95 -5.68 12.34
CA MET A 678 -4.92 -4.82 11.73
C MET A 678 -5.21 -4.46 10.27
N ASN A 679 -6.39 -4.83 9.77
CA ASN A 679 -6.75 -4.60 8.38
C ASN A 679 -7.20 -3.15 8.20
N ARG A 680 -6.57 -2.41 7.28
CA ARG A 680 -7.04 -1.12 6.75
C ARG A 680 -8.24 -1.30 5.82
N PHE A 681 -9.28 -1.99 6.29
CA PHE A 681 -10.47 -2.32 5.52
C PHE A 681 -11.16 -1.07 5.00
N GLY A 682 -11.38 -1.02 3.69
CA GLY A 682 -11.91 0.16 3.01
C GLY A 682 -10.85 1.16 2.53
N SER A 683 -9.56 0.84 2.62
CA SER A 683 -8.50 1.63 1.97
C SER A 683 -8.64 1.68 0.44
N GLY A 684 -9.24 0.64 -0.17
CA GLY A 684 -9.74 0.66 -1.54
C GLY A 684 -11.19 0.20 -1.59
N ALA A 685 -12.06 1.05 -2.11
CA ALA A 685 -13.49 0.79 -2.24
C ALA A 685 -13.92 1.19 -3.65
N ASN A 686 -14.48 0.23 -4.39
CA ASN A 686 -14.95 0.41 -5.76
C ASN A 686 -16.36 -0.15 -5.92
N ILE A 687 -17.23 0.62 -6.56
CA ILE A 687 -18.52 0.14 -7.02
C ILE A 687 -18.34 -0.42 -8.41
N LEU A 688 -18.70 -1.69 -8.52
CA LEU A 688 -18.47 -2.55 -9.65
C LEU A 688 -19.84 -2.90 -10.23
N SER A 689 -20.29 -2.18 -11.27
CA SER A 689 -21.59 -2.45 -11.92
C SER A 689 -21.44 -3.15 -13.26
N SER A 690 -22.14 -4.28 -13.44
CA SER A 690 -22.42 -4.92 -14.74
C SER A 690 -23.84 -4.59 -15.20
N THR A 691 -24.18 -4.89 -16.46
CA THR A 691 -25.49 -4.61 -17.08
C THR A 691 -26.69 -5.24 -16.36
N SER A 692 -26.47 -6.28 -15.55
CA SER A 692 -27.52 -7.01 -14.83
C SER A 692 -27.40 -7.01 -13.31
N VAL A 693 -26.20 -6.77 -12.74
CA VAL A 693 -25.96 -6.80 -11.29
C VAL A 693 -24.88 -5.78 -10.92
N SER A 694 -25.11 -5.02 -9.85
CA SER A 694 -24.06 -4.20 -9.24
C SER A 694 -23.50 -4.90 -8.00
N TYR A 695 -22.18 -4.99 -7.94
CA TYR A 695 -21.43 -5.44 -6.79
C TYR A 695 -20.72 -4.23 -6.18
N TYR A 696 -20.58 -4.26 -4.87
CA TYR A 696 -19.68 -3.37 -4.18
C TYR A 696 -18.45 -4.14 -3.75
N VAL A 697 -17.29 -3.67 -4.21
CA VAL A 697 -16.02 -4.30 -3.94
C VAL A 697 -15.26 -3.50 -2.90
N ILE A 698 -15.01 -4.14 -1.78
CA ILE A 698 -14.16 -3.61 -0.73
C ILE A 698 -12.90 -4.45 -0.73
N SER A 699 -11.78 -3.79 -1.00
CA SER A 699 -10.47 -4.41 -0.92
C SER A 699 -9.91 -4.26 0.49
N SER A 700 -9.19 -5.27 0.93
CA SER A 700 -8.27 -5.20 2.07
C SER A 700 -6.89 -5.65 1.58
N PRO A 701 -6.20 -4.82 0.78
CA PRO A 701 -4.94 -5.21 0.13
C PRO A 701 -3.84 -5.56 1.13
N PHE A 702 -3.92 -5.05 2.36
CA PHE A 702 -2.93 -5.20 3.41
C PHE A 702 -3.51 -5.97 4.60
N THR A 703 -3.57 -7.30 4.49
CA THR A 703 -3.90 -8.19 5.60
C THR A 703 -2.61 -8.64 6.30
N THR A 704 -2.33 -8.09 7.47
CA THR A 704 -1.26 -8.52 8.38
C THR A 704 -1.89 -9.25 9.57
N VAL A 705 -1.47 -10.50 9.83
CA VAL A 705 -1.73 -11.15 11.12
C VAL A 705 -0.41 -11.37 11.80
N CYS A 706 -0.18 -10.70 12.94
CA CYS A 706 1.02 -10.90 13.78
C CYS A 706 1.03 -12.23 14.56
N THR A 707 0.19 -13.21 14.22
CA THR A 707 0.24 -14.54 14.84
C THR A 707 -0.11 -15.60 13.82
N THR A 708 0.89 -16.39 13.41
CA THR A 708 0.90 -17.73 12.75
C THR A 708 -0.15 -18.09 11.68
N VAL A 709 -1.07 -17.21 11.29
CA VAL A 709 -2.09 -17.42 10.27
C VAL A 709 -1.80 -16.48 9.10
N ARG A 710 -1.15 -17.01 8.07
CA ARG A 710 -0.96 -16.35 6.78
C ARG A 710 -2.33 -16.18 6.11
N LEU A 711 -2.96 -15.01 6.26
CA LEU A 711 -4.12 -14.68 5.44
C LEU A 711 -3.68 -13.78 4.27
N PRO A 712 -3.85 -14.23 3.02
CA PRO A 712 -3.60 -13.38 1.86
C PRO A 712 -4.56 -12.21 1.78
N GLY A 713 -4.18 -11.17 1.02
CA GLY A 713 -5.05 -10.04 0.72
C GLY A 713 -6.40 -10.53 0.19
N MET A 714 -7.48 -9.94 0.68
CA MET A 714 -8.86 -10.36 0.36
C MET A 714 -9.60 -9.27 -0.41
N LEU A 715 -10.28 -9.69 -1.47
CA LEU A 715 -11.26 -8.90 -2.20
C LEU A 715 -12.66 -9.39 -1.86
N TYR A 716 -13.47 -8.51 -1.27
CA TYR A 716 -14.83 -8.84 -0.85
C TYR A 716 -15.86 -8.29 -1.85
N PHE A 717 -16.86 -9.10 -2.18
CA PHE A 717 -17.99 -8.70 -3.01
C PHE A 717 -19.26 -8.65 -2.16
N LEU A 718 -19.87 -7.47 -2.09
CA LEU A 718 -21.17 -7.25 -1.48
C LEU A 718 -22.21 -7.06 -2.58
N LEU A 719 -23.23 -7.93 -2.62
CA LEU A 719 -24.34 -7.77 -3.55
C LEU A 719 -25.14 -6.51 -3.19
N LEU A 720 -25.45 -5.66 -4.19
CA LEU A 720 -26.14 -4.38 -3.98
C LEU A 720 -27.66 -4.45 -4.09
#